data_AF-A0A6V7LQL8-F1
#
_entry.id   AF-A0A6V7LQL8-F1
#
_cell.length_a   1.000
_cell.length_b   1.000
_cell.length_c   1.000
_cell.angle_alpha   90.00
_cell.angle_beta   90.00
_cell.angle_gamma   90.00
#
_symmetry.space_group_name_H-M   'P 1'
#
loop_
_entity.id
_entity.type
_entity.pdbx_description
1 polymer ?
#
loop_
_entity_poly.entity_id
_entity_poly.type
_entity_poly.pdbx_seq_one_letter_code
_entity_poly.pdbx_strand_id
1 'polypeptide(L)'
;IPELLPPKNDVSDTSTLKDHELAHLDSVSAAMRSDLIIRLRYILSEMQPTPIGVTAALEILIRLARHSKTTALNIACTPNLLEVIVRNFLPISTYKLLDPVQLKNAYGVPNVTAVRLCRILTEYAGKPVADRLQNLQIINSLLSYVTSEPGEAGLRLSIEALRLWNILLTNNVAKDSVGGARLMLGSQLQLLLSNHDMSSSELANEHASALITLCCYEESLKPTVQVLLTKWSTQLEKLSSCSWGSAKLVAVTLNQIGVTTLRTRWLEMGKVFEGIVLRSNLLSGLEPAADRDPSSLPNLGVLTQNGELQPIVALNSTFLLMSTMVGILTKNSMINELNSIFNNQDVARYLQRLSKREWSLESSWYTRPELFFLTNLIRASRKIVLNELASTVALKIAIKLVSSLPADAPTATKDVLRTILSNERINMATVSEKLNSLQLDGENLIQLSDNISGIYEEFISLGVWSQAALPKDWPYLPLVSLYTAAKSEATWKESDTEKIVALLSLEVVMSELVENLSPTLTFSRLILIYLCETVFLNKNVSFLLKRVVRDFLNKYYKVLDFNKELPGVTSFTDLFTALCENFCANSYGDDGFAAVLLIPVAQRHDKHYRKLLWSEHAGALRYLRLKPEELAVPMAEFLEPLEDDLSLIEDYLTALVRGTVREEWSPVMYKIALHHSAMFLKGDGKLAAQMRTRIGGIPNKELVVKLLQYQCPRDTLSS
;
A
#
# COMPACT_ATOMS: atom_id res chain seq x y z
N ILE A 1 12.08 -2.11 -3.71
CA ILE A 1 11.44 -2.56 -2.45
C ILE A 1 10.86 -1.29 -1.83
N PRO A 2 9.55 -1.16 -1.54
CA PRO A 2 9.08 0.01 -0.82
C PRO A 2 9.46 -0.18 0.64
N GLU A 3 10.57 0.44 1.02
CA GLU A 3 10.95 0.63 2.42
C GLU A 3 9.96 1.60 3.05
N LEU A 4 9.66 1.42 4.34
CA LEU A 4 9.16 2.51 5.18
C LEU A 4 10.27 3.55 5.24
N LEU A 5 10.34 4.39 4.21
CA LEU A 5 11.29 5.49 4.18
C LEU A 5 10.93 6.42 5.34
N PRO A 6 11.90 6.78 6.20
CA PRO A 6 11.69 7.85 7.15
C PRO A 6 11.23 9.10 6.39
N PRO A 7 10.39 9.96 7.00
CA PRO A 7 9.95 11.18 6.35
C PRO A 7 11.16 11.95 5.85
N LYS A 8 11.14 12.37 4.56
CA LYS A 8 12.21 13.13 3.88
C LYS A 8 12.52 14.52 4.50
N ASN A 9 12.10 14.78 5.73
CA ASN A 9 12.18 16.09 6.37
C ASN A 9 13.11 16.04 7.60
N ASP A 10 14.40 15.83 7.38
CA ASP A 10 15.42 15.92 8.45
C ASP A 10 15.70 17.37 8.90
N VAL A 11 15.09 18.38 8.29
CA VAL A 11 15.23 19.78 8.71
C VAL A 11 13.86 20.37 9.04
N SER A 12 13.47 20.26 10.31
CA SER A 12 12.21 20.84 10.82
C SER A 12 12.29 22.36 11.03
N ASP A 13 13.49 22.95 11.12
CA ASP A 13 13.70 24.39 11.26
C ASP A 13 14.56 24.96 10.12
N THR A 14 13.94 25.75 9.26
CA THR A 14 14.55 26.40 8.09
C THR A 14 14.85 27.89 8.31
N SER A 15 14.66 28.39 9.54
CA SER A 15 14.81 29.82 9.88
C SER A 15 16.26 30.31 9.80
N THR A 16 17.22 29.41 10.05
CA THR A 16 18.67 29.71 10.07
C THR A 16 19.35 29.60 8.70
N LEU A 17 18.66 29.01 7.71
CA LEU A 17 19.18 28.82 6.36
C LEU A 17 19.27 30.14 5.60
N LYS A 18 20.39 30.34 4.87
CA LYS A 18 20.52 31.43 3.90
C LYS A 18 19.57 31.23 2.73
N ASP A 19 19.24 32.30 2.02
CA ASP A 19 18.21 32.26 0.97
C ASP A 19 18.52 31.26 -0.18
N HIS A 20 19.80 31.08 -0.54
CA HIS A 20 20.19 30.08 -1.56
C HIS A 20 20.10 28.64 -1.04
N GLU A 21 20.43 28.41 0.25
CA GLU A 21 20.31 27.11 0.90
C GLU A 21 18.82 26.73 1.04
N LEU A 22 17.98 27.68 1.45
CA LEU A 22 16.54 27.50 1.47
C LEU A 22 15.99 27.26 0.07
N ALA A 23 16.45 27.99 -0.95
CA ALA A 23 15.95 27.79 -2.31
C ALA A 23 16.24 26.40 -2.88
N HIS A 24 17.36 25.77 -2.49
CA HIS A 24 17.69 24.40 -2.85
C HIS A 24 16.80 23.36 -2.15
N LEU A 25 16.38 23.63 -0.92
CA LEU A 25 15.52 22.74 -0.14
C LEU A 25 14.03 22.93 -0.49
N ASP A 26 13.57 24.18 -0.45
CA ASP A 26 12.20 24.61 -0.70
C ASP A 26 12.19 25.97 -1.40
N SER A 27 12.11 25.92 -2.72
CA SER A 27 12.08 27.11 -3.58
C SER A 27 10.84 27.97 -3.37
N VAL A 28 9.73 27.40 -2.88
CA VAL A 28 8.51 28.17 -2.58
C VAL A 28 8.68 28.96 -1.30
N SER A 29 9.22 28.35 -0.24
CA SER A 29 9.52 29.06 1.00
C SER A 29 10.52 30.18 0.79
N ALA A 30 11.57 29.97 -0.03
CA ALA A 30 12.49 31.04 -0.43
C ALA A 30 11.79 32.19 -1.18
N ALA A 31 10.90 31.86 -2.13
CA ALA A 31 10.13 32.87 -2.86
C ALA A 31 9.22 33.69 -1.94
N MET A 32 8.57 33.04 -0.96
CA MET A 32 7.72 33.70 0.04
C MET A 32 8.52 34.65 0.94
N ARG A 33 9.75 34.28 1.32
CA ARG A 33 10.66 35.12 2.11
C ARG A 33 11.12 36.39 1.38
N SER A 34 11.13 36.36 0.04
CA SER A 34 11.60 37.47 -0.80
C SER A 34 10.56 38.59 -1.08
N ASP A 35 9.45 38.63 -0.34
CA ASP A 35 8.33 39.56 -0.59
C ASP A 35 7.76 39.50 -2.02
N LEU A 36 7.87 38.34 -2.68
CA LEU A 36 7.40 38.16 -4.06
C LEU A 36 5.92 38.50 -4.21
N ILE A 37 5.09 38.14 -3.23
CA ILE A 37 3.64 38.37 -3.28
C ILE A 37 3.30 39.88 -3.29
N ILE A 38 4.04 40.69 -2.53
CA ILE A 38 3.87 42.14 -2.48
C ILE A 38 4.27 42.77 -3.83
N ARG A 39 5.35 42.28 -4.45
CA ARG A 39 5.80 42.71 -5.78
C ARG A 39 4.79 42.34 -6.86
N LEU A 40 4.25 41.11 -6.83
CA LEU A 40 3.20 40.67 -7.76
C LEU A 40 1.93 41.50 -7.62
N ARG A 41 1.53 41.85 -6.39
CA ARG A 41 0.42 42.78 -6.16
C ARG A 41 0.66 44.12 -6.85
N TYR A 42 1.84 44.73 -6.64
CA TYR A 42 2.19 46.01 -7.25
C TYR A 42 2.20 45.94 -8.78
N ILE A 43 2.74 44.85 -9.35
CA ILE A 43 2.70 44.60 -10.80
C ILE A 43 1.25 44.57 -11.30
N LEU A 44 0.37 43.84 -10.61
CA LEU A 44 -1.03 43.69 -10.99
C LEU A 44 -1.89 44.94 -10.75
N SER A 45 -1.51 45.86 -9.85
CA SER A 45 -2.27 47.08 -9.57
C SER A 45 -1.75 48.30 -10.33
N GLU A 46 -0.45 48.60 -10.21
CA GLU A 46 0.15 49.86 -10.68
C GLU A 46 0.78 49.74 -12.06
N MET A 47 1.50 48.64 -12.33
CA MET A 47 2.24 48.51 -13.60
C MET A 47 1.35 48.11 -14.77
N GLN A 48 0.26 47.40 -14.51
CA GLN A 48 -0.71 46.94 -15.51
C GLN A 48 -0.07 46.24 -16.73
N PRO A 49 0.54 45.05 -16.53
CA PRO A 49 1.24 44.35 -17.60
C PRO A 49 0.27 43.86 -18.69
N THR A 50 0.84 43.39 -19.79
CA THR A 50 0.10 42.77 -20.89
C THR A 50 -0.72 41.55 -20.41
N PRO A 51 -1.74 41.09 -21.17
CA PRO A 51 -2.53 39.89 -20.80
C PRO A 51 -1.70 38.64 -20.51
N ILE A 52 -0.58 38.46 -21.21
CA ILE A 52 0.37 37.36 -20.97
C ILE A 52 1.05 37.56 -19.60
N GLY A 53 1.50 38.78 -19.29
CA GLY A 53 2.10 39.11 -18.01
C GLY A 53 1.14 38.94 -16.82
N VAL A 54 -0.13 39.35 -16.99
CA VAL A 54 -1.18 39.10 -15.99
C VAL A 54 -1.38 37.61 -15.77
N THR A 55 -1.51 36.83 -16.85
CA THR A 55 -1.68 35.37 -16.75
C THR A 55 -0.49 34.72 -16.05
N ALA A 56 0.75 35.10 -16.40
CA ALA A 56 1.95 34.59 -15.75
C ALA A 56 1.99 34.92 -14.25
N ALA A 57 1.64 36.15 -13.85
CA ALA A 57 1.57 36.54 -12.45
C ALA A 57 0.54 35.71 -11.67
N LEU A 58 -0.66 35.50 -12.22
CA LEU A 58 -1.70 34.67 -11.61
C LEU A 58 -1.28 33.19 -11.54
N GLU A 59 -0.60 32.66 -12.55
CA GLU A 59 -0.08 31.29 -12.55
C GLU A 59 1.02 31.09 -11.50
N ILE A 60 1.90 32.08 -11.29
CA ILE A 60 2.89 32.05 -10.20
C ILE A 60 2.16 31.97 -8.86
N LEU A 61 1.17 32.83 -8.62
CA LEU A 61 0.37 32.80 -7.39
C LEU A 61 -0.32 31.45 -7.19
N ILE A 62 -0.86 30.85 -8.26
CA ILE A 62 -1.46 29.51 -8.24
C ILE A 62 -0.43 28.46 -7.81
N ARG A 63 0.77 28.48 -8.38
CA ARG A 63 1.83 27.52 -8.06
C ARG A 63 2.26 27.65 -6.60
N LEU A 64 2.44 28.87 -6.11
CA LEU A 64 2.78 29.12 -4.70
C LEU A 64 1.65 28.68 -3.77
N ALA A 65 0.39 28.98 -4.09
CA ALA A 65 -0.76 28.59 -3.27
C ALA A 65 -0.89 27.07 -3.07
N ARG A 66 -0.53 26.26 -4.08
CA ARG A 66 -0.57 24.80 -4.01
C ARG A 66 0.49 24.17 -3.10
N HIS A 67 1.48 24.94 -2.68
CA HIS A 67 2.56 24.44 -1.85
C HIS A 67 2.09 24.03 -0.45
N SER A 68 1.31 24.90 0.21
CA SER A 68 0.78 24.60 1.53
C SER A 68 -0.42 25.48 1.88
N LYS A 69 -1.25 25.02 2.82
CA LYS A 69 -2.35 25.80 3.41
C LYS A 69 -1.88 27.17 3.91
N THR A 70 -0.74 27.22 4.59
CA THR A 70 -0.14 28.45 5.11
C THR A 70 0.23 29.41 3.97
N THR A 71 0.84 28.91 2.90
CA THR A 71 1.20 29.73 1.73
C THR A 71 -0.05 30.30 1.06
N ALA A 72 -1.10 29.49 0.86
CA ALA A 72 -2.37 29.93 0.31
C ALA A 72 -3.03 31.02 1.18
N LEU A 73 -3.03 30.86 2.51
CA LEU A 73 -3.52 31.86 3.44
C LEU A 73 -2.72 33.16 3.36
N ASN A 74 -1.39 33.10 3.34
CA ASN A 74 -0.54 34.29 3.23
C ASN A 74 -0.81 35.06 1.93
N ILE A 75 -0.96 34.36 0.81
CA ILE A 75 -1.34 34.98 -0.47
C ILE A 75 -2.70 35.66 -0.36
N ALA A 76 -3.72 34.93 0.12
CA ALA A 76 -5.06 35.48 0.22
C ALA A 76 -5.13 36.66 1.20
N CYS A 77 -4.43 36.60 2.32
CA CYS A 77 -4.39 37.63 3.36
C CYS A 77 -3.47 38.82 3.03
N THR A 78 -2.71 38.76 1.94
CA THR A 78 -1.86 39.88 1.53
C THR A 78 -2.73 41.13 1.29
N PRO A 79 -2.40 42.29 1.89
CA PRO A 79 -3.21 43.49 1.80
C PRO A 79 -3.48 43.90 0.34
N ASN A 80 -4.75 44.14 0.01
CA ASN A 80 -5.28 44.58 -1.28
C ASN A 80 -5.08 43.63 -2.48
N LEU A 81 -4.40 42.50 -2.33
CA LEU A 81 -4.14 41.61 -3.47
C LEU A 81 -5.42 40.97 -4.00
N LEU A 82 -6.23 40.37 -3.12
CA LEU A 82 -7.45 39.70 -3.53
C LEU A 82 -8.50 40.69 -4.05
N GLU A 83 -8.57 41.88 -3.45
CA GLU A 83 -9.43 42.99 -3.89
C GLU A 83 -9.07 43.43 -5.30
N VAL A 84 -7.77 43.64 -5.59
CA VAL A 84 -7.26 43.98 -6.92
C VAL A 84 -7.62 42.89 -7.93
N ILE A 85 -7.42 41.62 -7.57
CA ILE A 85 -7.72 40.49 -8.46
C ILE A 85 -9.21 40.43 -8.80
N VAL A 86 -10.09 40.49 -7.79
CA VAL A 86 -11.55 40.40 -8.00
C VAL A 86 -12.04 41.61 -8.81
N ARG A 87 -11.63 42.82 -8.44
CA ARG A 87 -12.07 44.05 -9.11
C ARG A 87 -11.64 44.12 -10.57
N ASN A 88 -10.40 43.74 -10.87
CA ASN A 88 -9.82 43.95 -12.20
C ASN A 88 -10.00 42.76 -13.14
N PHE A 89 -10.09 41.53 -12.62
CA PHE A 89 -10.09 40.33 -13.47
C PHE A 89 -11.34 39.46 -13.31
N LEU A 90 -12.23 39.79 -12.37
CA LEU A 90 -13.51 39.11 -12.15
C LEU A 90 -14.71 40.09 -12.18
N PRO A 91 -14.83 40.94 -13.22
CA PRO A 91 -15.92 41.90 -13.33
C PRO A 91 -17.26 41.18 -13.51
N ILE A 92 -18.34 41.77 -12.99
CA ILE A 92 -19.70 41.20 -13.14
C ILE A 92 -20.10 41.10 -14.62
N SER A 93 -19.63 42.02 -15.46
CA SER A 93 -20.07 42.10 -16.85
C SER A 93 -19.18 41.32 -17.82
N THR A 94 -19.82 40.61 -18.76
CA THR A 94 -19.16 39.75 -19.75
C THR A 94 -19.07 40.37 -21.15
N TYR A 95 -19.62 41.57 -21.39
CA TYR A 95 -19.67 42.19 -22.74
C TYR A 95 -18.31 42.32 -23.41
N LYS A 96 -17.24 42.55 -22.63
CA LYS A 96 -15.88 42.71 -23.16
C LYS A 96 -15.30 41.44 -23.79
N LEU A 97 -15.87 40.27 -23.48
CA LEU A 97 -15.46 39.02 -24.10
C LEU A 97 -15.90 38.92 -25.56
N LEU A 98 -16.88 39.73 -25.98
CA LEU A 98 -17.46 39.71 -27.33
C LEU A 98 -16.74 40.65 -28.30
N ASP A 99 -15.80 41.49 -27.81
CA ASP A 99 -15.08 42.48 -28.61
C ASP A 99 -13.58 42.13 -28.74
N PRO A 100 -13.12 41.71 -29.94
CA PRO A 100 -11.72 41.37 -30.20
C PRO A 100 -10.71 42.50 -29.93
N VAL A 101 -11.15 43.77 -30.01
CA VAL A 101 -10.30 44.93 -29.75
C VAL A 101 -10.04 45.08 -28.25
N GLN A 102 -11.03 44.76 -27.42
CA GLN A 102 -10.94 44.86 -25.96
C GLN A 102 -10.15 43.71 -25.34
N LEU A 103 -10.04 42.56 -26.01
CA LEU A 103 -9.18 41.44 -25.60
C LEU A 103 -7.68 41.79 -25.56
N LYS A 104 -7.27 42.92 -26.16
CA LYS A 104 -5.89 43.43 -26.03
C LYS A 104 -5.57 43.93 -24.62
N ASN A 105 -6.58 44.27 -23.82
CA ASN A 105 -6.43 44.68 -22.43
C ASN A 105 -6.90 43.55 -21.50
N ALA A 106 -6.08 43.22 -20.50
CA ALA A 106 -6.42 42.21 -19.49
C ALA A 106 -7.42 42.73 -18.44
N TYR A 107 -7.48 44.05 -18.25
CA TYR A 107 -8.19 44.69 -17.14
C TYR A 107 -9.65 44.97 -17.47
N GLY A 108 -10.52 44.59 -16.53
CA GLY A 108 -11.97 44.68 -16.67
C GLY A 108 -12.55 43.63 -17.63
N VAL A 109 -11.79 42.60 -17.98
CA VAL A 109 -12.23 41.45 -18.77
C VAL A 109 -12.21 40.20 -17.87
N PRO A 110 -13.27 39.36 -17.88
CA PRO A 110 -13.27 38.10 -17.13
C PRO A 110 -12.09 37.20 -17.47
N ASN A 111 -11.33 36.78 -16.44
CA ASN A 111 -10.14 35.96 -16.61
C ASN A 111 -10.28 34.60 -15.93
N VAL A 112 -10.21 33.52 -16.72
CA VAL A 112 -10.35 32.13 -16.23
C VAL A 112 -9.25 31.77 -15.22
N THR A 113 -8.02 32.26 -15.41
CA THR A 113 -6.90 32.03 -14.49
C THR A 113 -7.13 32.73 -13.15
N ALA A 114 -7.78 33.89 -13.13
CA ALA A 114 -8.17 34.55 -11.89
C ALA A 114 -9.25 33.76 -11.13
N VAL A 115 -10.27 33.23 -11.82
CA VAL A 115 -11.28 32.35 -11.19
C VAL A 115 -10.60 31.11 -10.60
N ARG A 116 -9.68 30.52 -11.37
CA ARG A 116 -8.87 29.36 -10.94
C ARG A 116 -8.02 29.67 -9.71
N LEU A 117 -7.40 30.84 -9.64
CA LEU A 117 -6.64 31.27 -8.46
C LEU A 117 -7.55 31.35 -7.24
N CYS A 118 -8.71 32.02 -7.34
CA CYS A 118 -9.69 32.08 -6.24
C CYS A 118 -10.13 30.67 -5.82
N ARG A 119 -10.35 29.76 -6.77
CA ARG A 119 -10.70 28.37 -6.50
C ARG A 119 -9.60 27.64 -5.73
N ILE A 120 -8.35 27.75 -6.17
CA ILE A 120 -7.20 27.09 -5.54
C ILE A 120 -6.90 27.68 -4.15
N LEU A 121 -6.98 29.01 -4.00
CA LEU A 121 -6.85 29.65 -2.69
C LEU A 121 -7.92 29.13 -1.74
N THR A 122 -9.17 29.02 -2.19
CA THR A 122 -10.26 28.48 -1.36
C THR A 122 -10.08 26.99 -1.05
N GLU A 123 -9.60 26.20 -2.01
CA GLU A 123 -9.33 24.76 -1.86
C GLU A 123 -8.24 24.49 -0.80
N TYR A 124 -7.15 25.26 -0.81
CA TYR A 124 -6.03 25.06 0.11
C TYR A 124 -6.17 25.79 1.44
N ALA A 125 -6.70 27.02 1.44
CA ALA A 125 -6.84 27.84 2.64
C ALA A 125 -8.18 27.63 3.37
N GLY A 126 -9.20 27.12 2.68
CA GLY A 126 -10.52 26.82 3.22
C GLY A 126 -11.39 28.04 3.47
N LYS A 127 -12.25 27.94 4.48
CA LYS A 127 -13.31 28.90 4.80
C LYS A 127 -12.88 30.38 4.92
N PRO A 128 -11.73 30.76 5.50
CA PRO A 128 -11.34 32.18 5.59
C PRO A 128 -11.28 32.89 4.23
N VAL A 129 -10.82 32.20 3.19
CA VAL A 129 -10.79 32.74 1.83
C VAL A 129 -12.19 32.77 1.21
N ALA A 130 -12.99 31.73 1.45
CA ALA A 130 -14.37 31.68 0.99
C ALA A 130 -15.20 32.86 1.54
N ASP A 131 -15.11 33.14 2.84
CA ASP A 131 -15.81 34.26 3.48
C ASP A 131 -15.37 35.62 2.90
N ARG A 132 -14.06 35.80 2.65
CA ARG A 132 -13.56 37.03 2.03
C ARG A 132 -14.05 37.19 0.60
N LEU A 133 -14.09 36.12 -0.20
CA LEU A 133 -14.65 36.13 -1.54
C LEU A 133 -16.15 36.45 -1.53
N GLN A 134 -16.90 35.94 -0.54
CA GLN A 134 -18.30 36.31 -0.33
C GLN A 134 -18.45 37.80 -0.03
N ASN A 135 -17.61 38.36 0.84
CA ASN A 135 -17.61 39.80 1.15
C ASN A 135 -17.32 40.66 -0.10
N LEU A 136 -16.48 40.14 -1.01
CA LEU A 136 -16.21 40.76 -2.31
C LEU A 136 -17.31 40.51 -3.36
N GLN A 137 -18.46 39.95 -2.96
CA GLN A 137 -19.63 39.72 -3.82
C GLN A 137 -19.34 38.85 -5.05
N ILE A 138 -18.41 37.89 -4.93
CA ILE A 138 -17.95 37.08 -6.08
C ILE A 138 -19.08 36.34 -6.80
N ILE A 139 -20.13 35.94 -6.07
CA ILE A 139 -21.27 35.18 -6.59
C ILE A 139 -21.95 35.92 -7.75
N ASN A 140 -22.02 37.25 -7.70
CA ASN A 140 -22.64 38.05 -8.77
C ASN A 140 -21.89 37.88 -10.10
N SER A 141 -20.56 37.86 -10.06
CA SER A 141 -19.73 37.59 -11.23
C SER A 141 -19.89 36.14 -11.70
N LEU A 142 -19.91 35.17 -10.78
CA LEU A 142 -20.08 33.75 -11.13
C LEU A 142 -21.42 33.49 -11.84
N LEU A 143 -22.52 34.08 -11.34
CA LEU A 143 -23.83 33.97 -11.97
C LEU A 143 -23.84 34.48 -13.41
N SER A 144 -23.15 35.59 -13.69
CA SER A 144 -23.02 36.12 -15.05
C SER A 144 -22.14 35.26 -15.95
N TYR A 145 -21.17 34.54 -15.41
CA TYR A 145 -20.26 33.71 -16.18
C TYR A 145 -20.88 32.39 -16.60
N VAL A 146 -21.75 31.84 -15.75
CA VAL A 146 -22.51 30.61 -16.03
C VAL A 146 -23.50 30.79 -17.18
N THR A 147 -24.04 32.00 -17.36
CA THR A 147 -25.07 32.32 -18.35
C THR A 147 -24.55 32.93 -19.65
N SER A 148 -23.23 33.10 -19.79
CA SER A 148 -22.61 33.75 -20.95
C SER A 148 -22.63 32.87 -22.20
N GLU A 149 -22.65 33.48 -23.39
CA GLU A 149 -22.80 32.81 -24.69
C GLU A 149 -21.64 31.85 -25.05
N PRO A 150 -21.93 30.81 -25.86
CA PRO A 150 -21.09 29.63 -26.00
C PRO A 150 -19.97 29.84 -27.02
N GLY A 151 -18.86 30.43 -26.58
CA GLY A 151 -17.54 30.22 -27.19
C GLY A 151 -16.69 29.28 -26.35
N GLU A 152 -15.61 28.72 -26.89
CA GLU A 152 -14.70 27.86 -26.11
C GLU A 152 -14.15 28.59 -24.86
N ALA A 153 -13.81 29.88 -25.00
CA ALA A 153 -13.35 30.72 -23.90
C ALA A 153 -14.45 30.97 -22.84
N GLY A 154 -15.69 31.23 -23.28
CA GLY A 154 -16.85 31.40 -22.40
C GLY A 154 -17.17 30.11 -21.64
N LEU A 155 -17.08 28.96 -22.32
CA LEU A 155 -17.33 27.66 -21.71
C LEU A 155 -16.26 27.30 -20.67
N ARG A 156 -14.98 27.60 -20.92
CA ARG A 156 -13.90 27.47 -19.93
C ARG A 156 -14.13 28.36 -18.70
N LEU A 157 -14.62 29.58 -18.91
CA LEU A 157 -14.97 30.50 -17.84
C LEU A 157 -16.14 29.98 -17.02
N SER A 158 -17.21 29.52 -17.68
CA SER A 158 -18.38 28.93 -17.02
C SER A 158 -17.99 27.70 -16.18
N ILE A 159 -17.19 26.77 -16.73
CA ILE A 159 -16.71 25.58 -16.00
C ILE A 159 -15.97 25.99 -14.73
N GLU A 160 -15.02 26.92 -14.83
CA GLU A 160 -14.23 27.32 -13.67
C GLU A 160 -15.07 28.12 -12.65
N ALA A 161 -16.06 28.89 -13.12
CA ALA A 161 -17.02 29.58 -12.28
C ALA A 161 -17.90 28.61 -11.48
N LEU A 162 -18.46 27.59 -12.14
CA LEU A 162 -19.23 26.52 -11.50
C LEU A 162 -18.39 25.78 -10.46
N ARG A 163 -17.12 25.49 -10.78
CA ARG A 163 -16.20 24.82 -9.84
C ARG A 163 -15.87 25.70 -8.63
N LEU A 164 -15.61 27.00 -8.81
CA LEU A 164 -15.40 27.92 -7.68
C LEU A 164 -16.67 28.01 -6.82
N TRP A 165 -17.83 28.16 -7.45
CA TRP A 165 -19.11 28.20 -6.73
C TRP A 165 -19.33 26.94 -5.89
N ASN A 166 -19.07 25.77 -6.46
CA ASN A 166 -19.16 24.49 -5.75
C ASN A 166 -18.20 24.43 -4.53
N ILE A 167 -16.96 24.94 -4.65
CA ILE A 167 -16.01 24.97 -3.53
C ILE A 167 -16.48 25.94 -2.42
N LEU A 168 -17.09 27.08 -2.76
CA LEU A 168 -17.68 27.99 -1.76
C LEU A 168 -18.78 27.27 -0.97
N LEU A 169 -19.67 26.55 -1.65
CA LEU A 169 -20.75 25.78 -1.01
C LEU A 169 -20.20 24.65 -0.13
N THR A 170 -19.15 23.95 -0.59
CA THR A 170 -18.46 22.91 0.20
C THR A 170 -17.87 23.47 1.49
N ASN A 171 -17.40 24.73 1.47
CA ASN A 171 -16.95 25.47 2.66
C ASN A 171 -18.09 26.06 3.50
N ASN A 172 -19.35 25.72 3.18
CA ASN A 172 -20.56 26.23 3.82
C ASN A 172 -20.79 27.75 3.66
N VAL A 173 -20.33 28.32 2.54
CA VAL A 173 -20.42 29.76 2.21
C VAL A 173 -21.40 29.97 1.05
N ALA A 174 -22.14 31.08 1.06
CA ALA A 174 -23.14 31.44 0.04
C ALA A 174 -24.23 30.37 -0.24
N LYS A 175 -24.72 29.66 0.78
CA LYS A 175 -25.70 28.56 0.60
C LYS A 175 -26.99 28.96 -0.13
N ASP A 176 -27.48 30.16 0.13
CA ASP A 176 -28.75 30.65 -0.45
C ASP A 176 -28.62 31.02 -1.94
N SER A 177 -27.39 31.09 -2.46
CA SER A 177 -27.14 31.48 -3.86
C SER A 177 -27.74 30.50 -4.87
N VAL A 178 -27.71 29.19 -4.58
CA VAL A 178 -28.26 28.16 -5.49
C VAL A 178 -29.78 28.26 -5.55
N GLY A 179 -30.44 28.43 -4.41
CA GLY A 179 -31.89 28.65 -4.33
C GLY A 179 -32.32 29.92 -5.05
N GLY A 180 -31.57 31.02 -4.88
CA GLY A 180 -31.79 32.28 -5.61
C GLY A 180 -31.61 32.16 -7.12
N ALA A 181 -30.75 31.24 -7.56
CA ALA A 181 -30.46 30.98 -8.98
C ALA A 181 -31.25 29.80 -9.57
N ARG A 182 -32.22 29.22 -8.84
CA ARG A 182 -32.95 27.99 -9.21
C ARG A 182 -33.51 28.02 -10.64
N LEU A 183 -34.13 29.13 -11.04
CA LEU A 183 -34.74 29.25 -12.39
C LEU A 183 -33.68 29.26 -13.49
N MET A 184 -32.58 29.98 -13.27
CA MET A 184 -31.45 30.03 -14.20
C MET A 184 -30.82 28.64 -14.36
N LEU A 185 -30.50 27.99 -13.23
CA LEU A 185 -29.92 26.65 -13.23
C LEU A 185 -30.87 25.62 -13.86
N GLY A 186 -32.16 25.71 -13.58
CA GLY A 186 -33.19 24.89 -14.20
C GLY A 186 -33.23 25.06 -15.73
N SER A 187 -33.15 26.30 -16.22
CA SER A 187 -33.05 26.58 -17.67
C SER A 187 -31.79 25.97 -18.29
N GLN A 188 -30.63 26.07 -17.62
CA GLN A 188 -29.40 25.44 -18.10
C GLN A 188 -29.49 23.91 -18.14
N LEU A 189 -30.14 23.27 -17.16
CA LEU A 189 -30.40 21.83 -17.20
C LEU A 189 -31.31 21.43 -18.37
N GLN A 190 -32.32 22.24 -18.69
CA GLN A 190 -33.19 22.00 -19.86
C GLN A 190 -32.45 22.15 -21.18
N LEU A 191 -31.51 23.10 -21.26
CA LEU A 191 -30.61 23.24 -22.41
C LEU A 191 -29.72 22.01 -22.57
N LEU A 192 -29.16 21.47 -21.49
CA LEU A 192 -28.42 20.20 -21.56
C LEU A 192 -29.31 19.04 -22.02
N LEU A 193 -30.54 18.98 -21.52
CA LEU A 193 -31.47 17.91 -21.90
C LEU A 193 -31.77 17.94 -23.40
N SER A 194 -31.95 19.13 -23.96
CA SER A 194 -32.33 19.33 -25.36
C SER A 194 -31.14 19.22 -26.32
N ASN A 195 -29.98 19.76 -25.95
CA ASN A 195 -28.89 20.03 -26.90
C ASN A 195 -27.58 19.26 -26.64
N HIS A 196 -27.41 18.63 -25.47
CA HIS A 196 -26.16 17.95 -25.13
C HIS A 196 -26.27 16.43 -25.22
N ASP A 197 -25.37 15.82 -25.99
CA ASP A 197 -25.16 14.38 -26.07
C ASP A 197 -23.75 13.98 -25.62
N MET A 198 -23.58 12.74 -25.17
CA MET A 198 -22.31 12.22 -24.65
C MET A 198 -21.15 12.24 -25.66
N SER A 199 -21.46 12.20 -26.97
CA SER A 199 -20.48 12.32 -28.05
C SER A 199 -20.02 13.75 -28.32
N SER A 200 -20.48 14.72 -27.52
CA SER A 200 -20.02 16.11 -27.58
C SER A 200 -18.54 16.22 -27.17
N SER A 201 -17.98 17.42 -27.32
CA SER A 201 -16.59 17.69 -26.91
C SER A 201 -16.35 17.42 -25.41
N GLU A 202 -15.12 17.09 -25.05
CA GLU A 202 -14.67 16.93 -23.64
C GLU A 202 -15.04 18.15 -22.78
N LEU A 203 -14.93 19.33 -23.37
CA LEU A 203 -15.19 20.59 -22.68
C LEU A 203 -16.70 20.78 -22.42
N ALA A 204 -17.57 20.32 -23.32
CA ALA A 204 -19.02 20.28 -23.11
C ALA A 204 -19.41 19.28 -22.00
N ASN A 205 -18.80 18.08 -22.01
CA ASN A 205 -19.01 17.07 -20.97
C ASN A 205 -18.54 17.57 -19.59
N GLU A 206 -17.42 18.31 -19.52
CA GLU A 206 -16.93 18.95 -18.31
C GLU A 206 -17.89 20.03 -17.77
N HIS A 207 -18.44 20.86 -18.66
CA HIS A 207 -19.43 21.85 -18.29
C HIS A 207 -20.69 21.20 -17.71
N ALA A 208 -21.22 20.17 -18.38
CA ALA A 208 -22.37 19.42 -17.88
C ALA A 208 -22.08 18.82 -16.49
N SER A 209 -20.90 18.22 -16.29
CA SER A 209 -20.48 17.64 -15.01
C SER A 209 -20.42 18.67 -13.88
N ALA A 210 -19.85 19.85 -14.17
CA ALA A 210 -19.74 20.94 -13.20
C ALA A 210 -21.13 21.50 -12.83
N LEU A 211 -22.02 21.64 -13.81
CA LEU A 211 -23.38 22.14 -13.60
C LEU A 211 -24.21 21.17 -12.74
N ILE A 212 -24.14 19.87 -13.01
CA ILE A 212 -24.87 18.85 -12.23
C ILE A 212 -24.46 18.87 -10.77
N THR A 213 -23.15 18.93 -10.52
CA THR A 213 -22.60 18.95 -9.17
C THR A 213 -23.20 20.10 -8.36
N LEU A 214 -23.31 21.28 -8.98
CA LEU A 214 -23.90 22.47 -8.36
C LEU A 214 -25.42 22.35 -8.20
N CYS A 215 -26.14 21.93 -9.24
CA CYS A 215 -27.61 21.84 -9.23
C CYS A 215 -28.12 20.86 -8.18
N CYS A 216 -27.34 19.82 -7.82
CA CYS A 216 -27.74 18.84 -6.81
C CYS A 216 -27.75 19.38 -5.37
N TYR A 217 -27.24 20.59 -5.12
CA TYR A 217 -27.46 21.30 -3.84
C TYR A 217 -28.91 21.78 -3.67
N GLU A 218 -29.69 21.85 -4.76
CA GLU A 218 -31.09 22.27 -4.75
C GLU A 218 -32.01 21.07 -5.03
N GLU A 219 -32.76 20.63 -4.02
CA GLU A 219 -33.60 19.42 -4.09
C GLU A 219 -34.60 19.47 -5.25
N SER A 220 -35.18 20.64 -5.55
CA SER A 220 -36.17 20.77 -6.63
C SER A 220 -35.60 20.50 -8.03
N LEU A 221 -34.28 20.55 -8.22
CA LEU A 221 -33.63 20.33 -9.52
C LEU A 221 -33.21 18.86 -9.74
N LYS A 222 -33.15 18.05 -8.68
CA LYS A 222 -32.75 16.63 -8.77
C LYS A 222 -33.61 15.80 -9.73
N PRO A 223 -34.95 15.99 -9.85
CA PRO A 223 -35.75 15.26 -10.83
C PRO A 223 -35.29 15.48 -12.27
N THR A 224 -34.89 16.70 -12.64
CA THR A 224 -34.35 16.98 -13.98
C THR A 224 -33.01 16.27 -14.20
N VAL A 225 -32.15 16.22 -13.17
CA VAL A 225 -30.88 15.47 -13.22
C VAL A 225 -31.12 13.96 -13.37
N GLN A 226 -32.16 13.40 -12.74
CA GLN A 226 -32.55 12.00 -12.92
C GLN A 226 -32.95 11.66 -14.37
N VAL A 227 -33.63 12.58 -15.05
CA VAL A 227 -33.93 12.43 -16.48
C VAL A 227 -32.65 12.46 -17.32
N LEU A 228 -31.72 13.36 -17.01
CA LEU A 228 -30.41 13.44 -17.67
C LEU A 228 -29.58 12.16 -17.47
N LEU A 229 -29.57 11.58 -16.26
CA LEU A 229 -28.92 10.28 -16.03
C LEU A 229 -29.54 9.18 -16.89
N THR A 230 -30.86 9.15 -17.01
CA THR A 230 -31.55 8.19 -17.90
C THR A 230 -31.10 8.37 -19.34
N LYS A 231 -31.06 9.63 -19.82
CA LYS A 231 -30.61 9.98 -21.17
C LYS A 231 -29.18 9.49 -21.42
N TRP A 232 -28.22 9.91 -20.60
CA TRP A 232 -26.79 9.63 -20.83
C TRP A 232 -26.42 8.17 -20.58
N SER A 233 -27.04 7.50 -19.60
CA SER A 233 -26.84 6.06 -19.42
C SER A 233 -27.41 5.24 -20.58
N THR A 234 -28.48 5.69 -21.23
CA THR A 234 -28.96 5.07 -22.48
C THR A 234 -28.02 5.35 -23.65
N GLN A 235 -27.41 6.54 -23.70
CA GLN A 235 -26.44 6.88 -24.75
C GLN A 235 -25.15 6.06 -24.65
N LEU A 236 -24.69 5.71 -23.43
CA LEU A 236 -23.53 4.84 -23.23
C LEU A 236 -23.63 3.51 -24.02
N GLU A 237 -24.83 2.93 -24.14
CA GLU A 237 -25.07 1.70 -24.92
C GLU A 237 -24.67 1.88 -26.40
N LYS A 238 -24.97 3.05 -26.96
CA LYS A 238 -24.81 3.36 -28.38
C LYS A 238 -23.45 3.93 -28.75
N LEU A 239 -22.66 4.39 -27.79
CA LEU A 239 -21.34 4.95 -28.06
C LEU A 239 -20.39 3.91 -28.66
N SER A 240 -19.57 4.35 -29.61
CA SER A 240 -18.49 3.53 -30.20
C SER A 240 -17.27 3.47 -29.30
N SER A 241 -16.95 4.57 -28.61
CA SER A 241 -15.90 4.65 -27.60
C SER A 241 -16.31 5.62 -26.49
N CYS A 242 -15.88 5.33 -25.27
CA CYS A 242 -16.17 6.16 -24.09
C CYS A 242 -14.94 7.04 -23.80
N SER A 243 -15.11 8.35 -23.90
CA SER A 243 -14.07 9.31 -23.52
C SER A 243 -14.09 9.59 -22.01
N TRP A 244 -13.02 10.20 -21.50
CA TRP A 244 -12.86 10.54 -20.10
C TRP A 244 -13.95 11.52 -19.62
N GLY A 245 -14.26 12.55 -20.41
CA GLY A 245 -15.33 13.50 -20.10
C GLY A 245 -16.70 12.84 -20.06
N SER A 246 -16.99 11.96 -21.02
CA SER A 246 -18.26 11.21 -21.03
C SER A 246 -18.36 10.25 -19.83
N ALA A 247 -17.28 9.51 -19.52
CA ALA A 247 -17.20 8.63 -18.36
C ALA A 247 -17.40 9.42 -17.05
N LYS A 248 -16.72 10.56 -16.91
CA LYS A 248 -16.84 11.45 -15.76
C LYS A 248 -18.25 12.01 -15.61
N LEU A 249 -18.90 12.43 -16.71
CA LEU A 249 -20.25 12.98 -16.66
C LEU A 249 -21.21 12.01 -15.99
N VAL A 250 -21.20 10.76 -16.43
CA VAL A 250 -22.06 9.72 -15.84
C VAL A 250 -21.63 9.40 -14.41
N ALA A 251 -20.33 9.30 -14.13
CA ALA A 251 -19.82 9.04 -12.77
C ALA A 251 -20.26 10.13 -11.77
N VAL A 252 -20.10 11.39 -12.12
CA VAL A 252 -20.50 12.54 -11.31
C VAL A 252 -22.00 12.54 -11.10
N THR A 253 -22.78 12.34 -12.17
CA THR A 253 -24.24 12.29 -12.08
C THR A 253 -24.69 11.18 -11.13
N LEU A 254 -24.14 9.97 -11.28
CA LEU A 254 -24.44 8.83 -10.42
C LEU A 254 -24.10 9.10 -8.96
N ASN A 255 -22.95 9.73 -8.68
CA ASN A 255 -22.55 10.03 -7.32
C ASN A 255 -23.49 11.02 -6.62
N GLN A 256 -24.16 11.91 -7.37
CA GLN A 256 -25.08 12.89 -6.82
C GLN A 256 -26.51 12.38 -6.60
N ILE A 257 -27.04 11.56 -7.52
CA ILE A 257 -28.46 11.14 -7.48
C ILE A 257 -28.69 9.63 -7.27
N GLY A 258 -27.62 8.84 -7.22
CA GLY A 258 -27.70 7.38 -7.02
C GLY A 258 -28.19 6.61 -8.25
N VAL A 259 -28.75 5.41 -8.01
CA VAL A 259 -29.10 4.43 -9.07
C VAL A 259 -30.53 4.49 -9.57
N THR A 260 -31.37 5.34 -8.97
CA THR A 260 -32.83 5.32 -9.13
C THR A 260 -33.31 5.28 -10.59
N THR A 261 -32.66 6.03 -11.47
CA THR A 261 -33.00 6.11 -12.90
C THR A 261 -31.88 5.63 -13.83
N LEU A 262 -30.87 4.94 -13.28
CA LEU A 262 -29.76 4.40 -14.05
C LEU A 262 -30.25 3.29 -14.99
N ARG A 263 -29.97 3.41 -16.29
CA ARG A 263 -30.07 2.29 -17.22
C ARG A 263 -28.78 1.50 -17.20
N THR A 264 -28.85 0.17 -17.17
CA THR A 264 -27.68 -0.71 -16.94
C THR A 264 -27.33 -1.62 -18.13
N ARG A 265 -28.11 -1.59 -19.22
CA ARG A 265 -27.93 -2.46 -20.39
C ARG A 265 -26.54 -2.35 -21.05
N TRP A 266 -25.92 -1.19 -20.99
CA TRP A 266 -24.55 -1.00 -21.48
C TRP A 266 -23.49 -1.82 -20.74
N LEU A 267 -23.80 -2.35 -19.54
CA LEU A 267 -22.92 -3.29 -18.82
C LEU A 267 -22.82 -4.63 -19.53
N GLU A 268 -23.93 -5.11 -20.09
CA GLU A 268 -23.98 -6.37 -20.85
C GLU A 268 -23.15 -6.26 -22.13
N MET A 269 -23.14 -5.08 -22.76
CA MET A 269 -22.33 -4.83 -23.96
C MET A 269 -20.83 -4.76 -23.69
N GLY A 270 -20.41 -4.49 -22.46
CA GLY A 270 -19.02 -4.56 -22.04
C GLY A 270 -18.08 -3.44 -22.56
N LYS A 271 -18.53 -2.54 -23.45
CA LYS A 271 -17.70 -1.51 -24.09
C LYS A 271 -16.92 -0.62 -23.12
N VAL A 272 -17.47 -0.35 -21.94
CA VAL A 272 -16.81 0.48 -20.91
C VAL A 272 -15.58 -0.21 -20.31
N PHE A 273 -15.51 -1.56 -20.38
CA PHE A 273 -14.38 -2.36 -19.90
C PHE A 273 -13.34 -2.65 -21.00
N GLU A 274 -13.64 -2.32 -22.27
CA GLU A 274 -12.72 -2.58 -23.37
C GLU A 274 -11.38 -1.86 -23.14
N GLY A 275 -10.29 -2.60 -23.30
CA GLY A 275 -8.95 -2.06 -23.13
C GLY A 275 -8.58 -1.72 -21.67
N ILE A 276 -9.35 -2.16 -20.66
CA ILE A 276 -9.03 -1.93 -19.23
C ILE A 276 -7.58 -2.29 -18.87
N VAL A 277 -7.04 -3.37 -19.46
CA VAL A 277 -5.64 -3.80 -19.26
C VAL A 277 -4.65 -2.79 -19.86
N LEU A 278 -4.95 -2.22 -21.03
CA LEU A 278 -4.10 -1.23 -21.69
C LEU A 278 -4.14 0.14 -21.00
N ARG A 279 -5.24 0.44 -20.30
CA ARG A 279 -5.45 1.73 -19.59
C ARG A 279 -5.09 1.68 -18.10
N SER A 280 -4.69 0.52 -17.60
CA SER A 280 -4.28 0.31 -16.21
C SER A 280 -2.85 0.79 -15.98
N ASN A 281 -2.61 1.61 -14.95
CA ASN A 281 -1.25 1.92 -14.56
C ASN A 281 -0.59 0.69 -13.92
N LEU A 282 -1.33 -0.06 -13.10
CA LEU A 282 -0.83 -1.26 -12.41
C LEU A 282 -0.33 -2.36 -13.36
N LEU A 283 -0.92 -2.47 -14.55
CA LEU A 283 -0.51 -3.43 -15.57
C LEU A 283 0.33 -2.82 -16.70
N SER A 284 0.58 -1.52 -16.70
CA SER A 284 1.38 -0.87 -17.74
C SER A 284 2.87 -1.21 -17.65
N GLY A 285 3.40 -1.34 -16.42
CA GLY A 285 4.84 -1.39 -16.18
C GLY A 285 5.58 -0.07 -16.46
N LEU A 286 4.85 1.02 -16.65
CA LEU A 286 5.42 2.34 -16.89
C LEU A 286 5.64 3.04 -15.54
N GLU A 287 6.84 3.57 -15.34
CA GLU A 287 7.16 4.34 -14.14
C GLU A 287 6.79 5.83 -14.32
N PRO A 288 6.21 6.46 -13.29
CA PRO A 288 5.90 7.89 -13.32
C PRO A 288 7.18 8.72 -13.30
N ALA A 289 7.25 9.77 -14.13
CA ALA A 289 8.28 10.80 -14.08
C ALA A 289 8.01 11.78 -12.92
N ALA A 290 8.12 11.27 -11.69
CA ALA A 290 7.94 12.06 -10.48
C ALA A 290 9.19 12.88 -10.13
N ASP A 291 10.37 12.42 -10.52
CA ASP A 291 11.64 13.10 -10.27
C ASP A 291 11.77 14.37 -11.13
N ARG A 292 12.24 15.46 -10.52
CA ARG A 292 12.51 16.74 -11.16
C ARG A 292 13.83 17.32 -10.70
N ASP A 293 14.43 18.14 -11.56
CA ASP A 293 15.56 19.01 -11.23
C ASP A 293 15.12 20.48 -11.35
N PRO A 294 15.14 21.27 -10.27
CA PRO A 294 15.52 20.89 -8.91
C PRO A 294 14.45 20.02 -8.22
N SER A 295 14.90 19.13 -7.32
CA SER A 295 14.04 18.20 -6.56
C SER A 295 13.08 18.90 -5.59
N SER A 296 13.29 20.20 -5.34
CA SER A 296 12.46 21.07 -4.50
C SER A 296 11.09 21.39 -5.11
N LEU A 297 10.82 20.99 -6.36
CA LEU A 297 9.52 21.16 -7.02
C LEU A 297 8.81 19.81 -7.19
N PRO A 298 7.97 19.39 -6.20
CA PRO A 298 7.32 18.10 -6.24
C PRO A 298 6.40 17.95 -7.46
N ASN A 299 6.39 16.75 -8.04
CA ASN A 299 5.54 16.38 -9.17
C ASN A 299 4.79 15.09 -8.83
N LEU A 300 3.49 15.05 -9.14
CA LEU A 300 2.68 13.84 -8.97
C LEU A 300 2.92 12.81 -10.07
N GLY A 301 3.78 13.12 -11.04
CA GLY A 301 4.28 12.17 -12.03
C GLY A 301 3.28 11.83 -13.13
N VAL A 302 2.42 12.76 -13.56
CA VAL A 302 1.37 12.49 -14.58
C VAL A 302 1.90 11.93 -15.90
N LEU A 303 3.15 12.27 -16.23
CA LEU A 303 3.86 11.73 -17.37
C LEU A 303 4.70 10.52 -16.96
N THR A 304 4.94 9.60 -17.88
CA THR A 304 5.91 8.52 -17.74
C THR A 304 7.33 9.05 -17.95
N GLN A 305 8.35 8.27 -17.61
CA GLN A 305 9.75 8.60 -17.89
C GLN A 305 10.03 8.89 -19.38
N ASN A 306 9.20 8.37 -20.30
CA ASN A 306 9.30 8.61 -21.74
C ASN A 306 8.55 9.89 -22.19
N GLY A 307 7.96 10.65 -21.27
CA GLY A 307 7.21 11.88 -21.57
C GLY A 307 5.77 11.67 -22.04
N GLU A 308 5.27 10.43 -22.03
CA GLU A 308 3.88 10.11 -22.40
C GLU A 308 2.93 10.24 -21.20
N LEU A 309 1.63 10.44 -21.43
CA LEU A 309 0.65 10.43 -20.33
C LEU A 309 0.54 9.03 -19.70
N GLN A 310 0.42 8.97 -18.37
CA GLN A 310 0.07 7.72 -17.69
C GLN A 310 -1.24 7.14 -18.27
N PRO A 311 -1.33 5.82 -18.52
CA PRO A 311 -2.48 5.19 -19.18
C PRO A 311 -3.85 5.52 -18.58
N ILE A 312 -3.91 5.64 -17.25
CA ILE A 312 -5.15 5.97 -16.52
C ILE A 312 -5.68 7.38 -16.81
N VAL A 313 -4.80 8.30 -17.23
CA VAL A 313 -5.10 9.72 -17.52
C VAL A 313 -5.37 9.92 -19.02
N ALA A 314 -5.25 8.88 -19.83
CA ALA A 314 -5.56 8.94 -21.25
C ALA A 314 -7.03 9.33 -21.47
N LEU A 315 -7.30 10.04 -22.58
CA LEU A 315 -8.63 10.52 -22.95
C LEU A 315 -9.69 9.42 -23.08
N ASN A 316 -9.30 8.15 -23.24
CA ASN A 316 -10.23 7.02 -23.37
C ASN A 316 -10.27 6.14 -22.11
N SER A 317 -9.79 6.65 -20.98
CA SER A 317 -9.82 5.93 -19.71
C SER A 317 -11.20 6.03 -19.06
N THR A 318 -11.77 4.87 -18.72
CA THR A 318 -13.09 4.74 -18.11
C THR A 318 -13.05 4.39 -16.61
N PHE A 319 -11.86 4.33 -16.02
CA PHE A 319 -11.68 3.86 -14.63
C PHE A 319 -12.44 4.70 -13.59
N LEU A 320 -12.58 6.00 -13.82
CA LEU A 320 -13.40 6.84 -12.94
C LEU A 320 -14.85 6.34 -12.91
N LEU A 321 -15.47 6.14 -14.09
CA LEU A 321 -16.83 5.59 -14.20
C LEU A 321 -16.92 4.20 -13.57
N MET A 322 -15.99 3.30 -13.90
CA MET A 322 -15.99 1.94 -13.38
C MET A 322 -15.91 1.91 -11.84
N SER A 323 -14.98 2.69 -11.26
CA SER A 323 -14.79 2.76 -9.80
C SER A 323 -16.02 3.30 -9.07
N THR A 324 -16.58 4.41 -9.54
CA THR A 324 -17.77 5.04 -8.96
C THR A 324 -18.98 4.12 -9.10
N MET A 325 -19.18 3.54 -10.27
CA MET A 325 -20.29 2.64 -10.54
C MET A 325 -20.24 1.40 -9.65
N VAL A 326 -19.12 0.67 -9.59
CA VAL A 326 -19.04 -0.55 -8.74
C VAL A 326 -19.33 -0.20 -7.28
N GLY A 327 -18.81 0.93 -6.77
CA GLY A 327 -19.10 1.41 -5.42
C GLY A 327 -20.59 1.65 -5.18
N ILE A 328 -21.25 2.34 -6.10
CA ILE A 328 -22.68 2.67 -6.02
C ILE A 328 -23.56 1.42 -6.17
N LEU A 329 -23.28 0.53 -7.12
CA LEU A 329 -24.00 -0.74 -7.30
C LEU A 329 -23.86 -1.63 -6.06
N THR A 330 -22.66 -1.66 -5.48
CA THR A 330 -22.38 -2.37 -4.22
C THR A 330 -23.19 -1.79 -3.07
N LYS A 331 -23.25 -0.47 -2.93
CA LYS A 331 -24.03 0.21 -1.87
C LYS A 331 -25.53 -0.11 -1.98
N ASN A 332 -26.06 -0.17 -3.20
CA ASN A 332 -27.47 -0.44 -3.46
C ASN A 332 -27.80 -1.94 -3.65
N SER A 333 -26.83 -2.84 -3.44
CA SER A 333 -27.01 -4.30 -3.57
C SER A 333 -27.59 -4.75 -4.92
N MET A 334 -27.15 -4.13 -6.02
CA MET A 334 -27.56 -4.48 -7.38
C MET A 334 -26.80 -5.73 -7.88
N ILE A 335 -27.21 -6.91 -7.38
CA ILE A 335 -26.48 -8.19 -7.52
C ILE A 335 -26.32 -8.62 -8.98
N ASN A 336 -27.35 -8.46 -9.82
CA ASN A 336 -27.32 -8.91 -11.22
C ASN A 336 -26.28 -8.13 -12.05
N GLU A 337 -26.23 -6.82 -11.86
CA GLU A 337 -25.27 -5.93 -12.50
C GLU A 337 -23.85 -6.22 -12.01
N LEU A 338 -23.67 -6.42 -10.71
CA LEU A 338 -22.37 -6.82 -10.15
C LEU A 338 -21.90 -8.15 -10.74
N ASN A 339 -22.77 -9.17 -10.81
CA ASN A 339 -22.46 -10.44 -11.46
C ASN A 339 -22.05 -10.25 -12.93
N SER A 340 -22.74 -9.38 -13.67
CA SER A 340 -22.41 -9.06 -15.06
C SER A 340 -21.00 -8.47 -15.21
N ILE A 341 -20.58 -7.63 -14.25
CA ILE A 341 -19.22 -7.04 -14.23
C ILE A 341 -18.16 -8.12 -13.98
N PHE A 342 -18.37 -9.02 -13.01
CA PHE A 342 -17.42 -10.10 -12.73
C PHE A 342 -17.33 -11.14 -13.85
N ASN A 343 -18.43 -11.37 -14.58
CA ASN A 343 -18.47 -12.27 -15.72
C ASN A 343 -17.95 -11.65 -17.02
N ASN A 344 -17.69 -10.34 -17.06
CA ASN A 344 -17.12 -9.68 -18.23
C ASN A 344 -15.68 -10.16 -18.49
N GLN A 345 -15.39 -10.52 -19.75
CA GLN A 345 -14.10 -11.11 -20.11
C GLN A 345 -12.91 -10.16 -19.91
N ASP A 346 -13.08 -8.86 -20.15
CA ASP A 346 -12.00 -7.88 -19.99
C ASP A 346 -11.68 -7.63 -18.52
N VAL A 347 -12.72 -7.55 -17.67
CA VAL A 347 -12.56 -7.48 -16.21
C VAL A 347 -11.91 -8.75 -15.67
N ALA A 348 -12.39 -9.93 -16.08
CA ALA A 348 -11.79 -11.20 -15.67
C ALA A 348 -10.30 -11.29 -16.08
N ARG A 349 -9.97 -10.89 -17.31
CA ARG A 349 -8.58 -10.85 -17.82
C ARG A 349 -7.72 -9.88 -17.04
N TYR A 350 -8.26 -8.71 -16.69
CA TYR A 350 -7.59 -7.71 -15.85
C TYR A 350 -7.24 -8.26 -14.47
N LEU A 351 -8.23 -8.83 -13.78
CA LEU A 351 -8.05 -9.42 -12.45
C LEU A 351 -7.07 -10.61 -12.48
N GLN A 352 -7.17 -11.48 -13.49
CA GLN A 352 -6.23 -12.61 -13.65
C GLN A 352 -4.79 -12.17 -13.92
N ARG A 353 -4.56 -11.05 -14.61
CA ARG A 353 -3.20 -10.51 -14.80
C ARG A 353 -2.68 -9.86 -13.53
N LEU A 354 -3.51 -9.13 -12.80
CA LEU A 354 -3.15 -8.53 -11.51
C LEU A 354 -2.81 -9.58 -10.45
N SER A 355 -3.50 -10.72 -10.44
CA SER A 355 -3.19 -11.78 -9.46
C SER A 355 -1.82 -12.42 -9.69
N LYS A 356 -1.27 -12.34 -10.90
CA LYS A 356 0.03 -12.94 -11.28
C LYS A 356 1.20 -11.96 -11.26
N ARG A 357 0.96 -10.66 -11.46
CA ARG A 357 2.01 -9.64 -11.57
C ARG A 357 2.22 -8.90 -10.25
N GLU A 358 3.43 -8.46 -9.95
CA GLU A 358 3.68 -7.47 -8.88
C GLU A 358 3.23 -6.06 -9.32
N TRP A 359 2.60 -5.33 -8.41
CA TRP A 359 2.11 -3.97 -8.62
C TRP A 359 2.03 -3.22 -7.27
N SER A 360 1.97 -1.89 -7.31
CA SER A 360 2.01 -1.00 -6.14
C SER A 360 1.08 0.19 -6.38
N LEU A 361 0.22 0.52 -5.41
CA LEU A 361 -0.67 1.69 -5.49
C LEU A 361 0.02 2.95 -4.95
N GLU A 362 0.93 2.81 -3.99
CA GLU A 362 1.69 3.91 -3.39
C GLU A 362 2.74 4.53 -4.35
N SER A 363 3.08 3.82 -5.44
CA SER A 363 4.07 4.26 -6.43
C SER A 363 3.67 5.51 -7.24
N SER A 364 2.37 5.78 -7.39
CA SER A 364 1.86 6.88 -8.21
C SER A 364 0.51 7.35 -7.70
N TRP A 365 0.35 8.66 -7.51
CA TRP A 365 -0.94 9.25 -7.12
C TRP A 365 -2.06 8.93 -8.12
N TYR A 366 -1.71 8.71 -9.39
CA TYR A 366 -2.68 8.43 -10.44
C TYR A 366 -3.26 7.00 -10.39
N THR A 367 -2.79 6.11 -9.50
CA THR A 367 -3.41 4.79 -9.28
C THR A 367 -4.73 4.86 -8.50
N ARG A 368 -5.14 6.05 -8.01
CA ARG A 368 -6.35 6.24 -7.19
C ARG A 368 -7.64 5.67 -7.80
N PRO A 369 -7.94 5.86 -9.10
CA PRO A 369 -9.11 5.24 -9.71
C PRO A 369 -9.06 3.70 -9.64
N GLU A 370 -7.89 3.10 -9.84
CA GLU A 370 -7.69 1.65 -9.72
C GLU A 370 -7.84 1.17 -8.27
N LEU A 371 -7.31 1.93 -7.30
CA LEU A 371 -7.53 1.67 -5.87
C LEU A 371 -9.03 1.59 -5.55
N PHE A 372 -9.80 2.60 -5.94
CA PHE A 372 -11.25 2.64 -5.66
C PHE A 372 -11.99 1.54 -6.43
N PHE A 373 -11.58 1.25 -7.65
CA PHE A 373 -12.17 0.16 -8.44
C PHE A 373 -11.94 -1.20 -7.79
N LEU A 374 -10.69 -1.53 -7.44
CA LEU A 374 -10.33 -2.81 -6.84
C LEU A 374 -10.95 -2.99 -5.45
N THR A 375 -10.87 -1.98 -4.59
CA THR A 375 -11.49 -2.02 -3.25
C THR A 375 -13.01 -2.21 -3.34
N ASN A 376 -13.67 -1.51 -4.27
CA ASN A 376 -15.11 -1.68 -4.50
C ASN A 376 -15.46 -3.06 -5.09
N LEU A 377 -14.64 -3.63 -5.98
CA LEU A 377 -14.82 -5.01 -6.47
C LEU A 377 -14.68 -6.03 -5.34
N ILE A 378 -13.65 -5.91 -4.50
CA ILE A 378 -13.49 -6.81 -3.35
C ILE A 378 -14.68 -6.68 -2.40
N ARG A 379 -15.17 -5.46 -2.14
CA ARG A 379 -16.40 -5.26 -1.35
C ARG A 379 -17.63 -5.88 -2.02
N ALA A 380 -17.76 -5.76 -3.33
CA ALA A 380 -18.84 -6.36 -4.11
C ALA A 380 -18.82 -7.89 -4.04
N SER A 381 -17.63 -8.51 -4.03
CA SER A 381 -17.47 -9.97 -3.98
C SER A 381 -18.09 -10.63 -2.75
N ARG A 382 -18.35 -9.87 -1.68
CA ARG A 382 -19.06 -10.34 -0.48
C ARG A 382 -20.57 -10.43 -0.64
N LYS A 383 -21.12 -9.74 -1.64
CA LYS A 383 -22.58 -9.65 -1.86
C LYS A 383 -23.07 -10.59 -2.95
N ILE A 384 -22.16 -11.24 -3.68
CA ILE A 384 -22.47 -12.03 -4.86
C ILE A 384 -21.81 -13.40 -4.78
N VAL A 385 -22.42 -14.39 -5.43
CA VAL A 385 -21.85 -15.74 -5.54
C VAL A 385 -20.93 -15.80 -6.74
N LEU A 386 -19.63 -15.89 -6.47
CA LEU A 386 -18.61 -16.06 -7.50
C LEU A 386 -18.40 -17.53 -7.83
N ASN A 387 -18.04 -17.82 -9.08
CA ASN A 387 -17.49 -19.14 -9.42
C ASN A 387 -16.12 -19.34 -8.73
N GLU A 388 -15.67 -20.59 -8.64
CA GLU A 388 -14.45 -20.97 -7.91
C GLU A 388 -13.21 -20.21 -8.37
N LEU A 389 -13.03 -20.08 -9.70
CA LEU A 389 -11.90 -19.36 -10.28
C LEU A 389 -11.92 -17.86 -9.91
N ALA A 390 -13.07 -17.20 -10.07
CA ALA A 390 -13.23 -15.78 -9.75
C ALA A 390 -13.07 -15.52 -8.26
N SER A 391 -13.57 -16.42 -7.40
CA SER A 391 -13.39 -16.36 -5.96
C SER A 391 -11.90 -16.43 -5.57
N THR A 392 -11.17 -17.39 -6.17
CA THR A 392 -9.72 -17.55 -5.94
C THR A 392 -8.93 -16.33 -6.41
N VAL A 393 -9.24 -15.80 -7.60
CA VAL A 393 -8.59 -14.59 -8.13
C VAL A 393 -8.90 -13.38 -7.24
N ALA A 394 -10.15 -13.21 -6.80
CA ALA A 394 -10.54 -12.12 -5.91
C ALA A 394 -9.81 -12.21 -4.56
N LEU A 395 -9.64 -13.42 -4.00
CA LEU A 395 -8.85 -13.62 -2.77
C LEU A 395 -7.40 -13.19 -2.96
N LYS A 396 -6.74 -13.67 -4.03
CA LYS A 396 -5.35 -13.29 -4.32
C LYS A 396 -5.18 -11.78 -4.47
N ILE A 397 -6.12 -11.13 -5.16
CA ILE A 397 -6.11 -9.67 -5.30
C ILE A 397 -6.31 -8.98 -3.95
N ALA A 398 -7.26 -9.44 -3.14
CA ALA A 398 -7.51 -8.86 -1.81
C ALA A 398 -6.24 -8.93 -0.93
N ILE A 399 -5.56 -10.08 -0.90
CA ILE A 399 -4.31 -10.27 -0.13
C ILE A 399 -3.22 -9.29 -0.59
N LYS A 400 -3.02 -9.16 -1.91
CA LYS A 400 -2.07 -8.18 -2.46
C LYS A 400 -2.50 -6.73 -2.20
N LEU A 401 -3.82 -6.47 -2.18
CA LEU A 401 -4.37 -5.14 -1.96
C LEU A 401 -4.09 -4.64 -0.54
N VAL A 402 -4.21 -5.48 0.50
CA VAL A 402 -3.92 -5.06 1.90
C VAL A 402 -2.53 -4.46 2.05
N SER A 403 -1.53 -5.08 1.42
CA SER A 403 -0.12 -4.67 1.51
C SER A 403 0.31 -3.60 0.51
N SER A 404 -0.59 -3.18 -0.37
CA SER A 404 -0.35 -2.11 -1.36
C SER A 404 -1.27 -0.91 -1.16
N LEU A 405 -2.23 -0.97 -0.24
CA LEU A 405 -3.10 0.16 0.04
C LEU A 405 -2.30 1.28 0.74
N PRO A 406 -2.49 2.55 0.33
CA PRO A 406 -1.78 3.67 0.90
C PRO A 406 -2.32 4.04 2.29
N ALA A 407 -1.45 4.62 3.14
CA ALA A 407 -1.72 4.96 4.52
C ALA A 407 -2.77 6.08 4.71
N ASP A 408 -3.13 6.80 3.65
CA ASP A 408 -4.22 7.78 3.64
C ASP A 408 -5.61 7.16 3.32
N ALA A 409 -5.68 5.83 3.11
CA ALA A 409 -6.91 5.09 2.84
C ALA A 409 -7.24 4.02 3.92
N PRO A 410 -7.20 4.36 5.23
CA PRO A 410 -7.33 3.36 6.30
C PRO A 410 -8.68 2.63 6.30
N THR A 411 -9.75 3.30 5.88
CA THR A 411 -11.09 2.70 5.78
C THR A 411 -11.14 1.60 4.71
N ALA A 412 -10.49 1.82 3.56
CA ALA A 412 -10.38 0.82 2.52
C ALA A 412 -9.56 -0.39 3.00
N THR A 413 -8.47 -0.14 3.72
CA THR A 413 -7.63 -1.22 4.31
C THR A 413 -8.43 -2.06 5.30
N LYS A 414 -9.21 -1.44 6.20
CA LYS A 414 -10.12 -2.14 7.11
C LYS A 414 -11.14 -2.99 6.38
N ASP A 415 -11.79 -2.43 5.36
CA ASP A 415 -12.80 -3.14 4.60
C ASP A 415 -12.25 -4.37 3.87
N VAL A 416 -11.05 -4.26 3.28
CA VAL A 416 -10.39 -5.37 2.59
C VAL A 416 -9.94 -6.43 3.59
N LEU A 417 -9.35 -6.05 4.73
CA LEU A 417 -8.99 -6.97 5.81
C LEU A 417 -10.18 -7.76 6.33
N ARG A 418 -11.30 -7.08 6.65
CA ARG A 418 -12.56 -7.71 7.05
C ARG A 418 -13.14 -8.63 5.98
N THR A 419 -12.80 -8.41 4.71
CA THR A 419 -13.23 -9.25 3.60
C THR A 419 -12.40 -10.52 3.50
N ILE A 420 -11.09 -10.44 3.72
CA ILE A 420 -10.18 -11.58 3.69
C ILE A 420 -10.41 -12.47 4.91
N LEU A 421 -10.54 -11.85 6.09
CA LEU A 421 -10.60 -12.51 7.39
C LEU A 421 -12.04 -12.79 7.85
N SER A 422 -13.01 -12.85 6.92
CA SER A 422 -14.40 -13.16 7.28
C SER A 422 -14.57 -14.65 7.58
N ASN A 423 -15.44 -14.96 8.55
CA ASN A 423 -15.77 -16.35 8.95
C ASN A 423 -16.37 -17.18 7.80
N GLU A 424 -16.96 -16.54 6.79
CA GLU A 424 -17.45 -17.23 5.58
C GLU A 424 -16.32 -17.75 4.69
N ARG A 425 -15.17 -17.06 4.67
CA ARG A 425 -13.99 -17.43 3.86
C ARG A 425 -13.02 -18.32 4.63
N ILE A 426 -12.82 -18.00 5.90
CA ILE A 426 -12.14 -18.90 6.85
C ILE A 426 -13.18 -19.95 7.21
N ASN A 427 -13.40 -20.93 6.32
CA ASN A 427 -14.43 -21.94 6.49
C ASN A 427 -14.17 -22.74 7.77
N MET A 428 -14.66 -22.24 8.90
CA MET A 428 -14.34 -22.73 10.25
C MET A 428 -14.66 -24.21 10.40
N ALA A 429 -15.63 -24.73 9.65
CA ALA A 429 -15.95 -26.15 9.59
C ALA A 429 -14.85 -26.95 8.88
N THR A 430 -14.38 -26.52 7.71
CA THR A 430 -13.25 -27.15 7.01
C THR A 430 -11.91 -26.91 7.71
N VAL A 431 -11.74 -25.79 8.40
CA VAL A 431 -10.58 -25.52 9.27
C VAL A 431 -10.59 -26.49 10.44
N SER A 432 -11.72 -26.62 11.13
CA SER A 432 -11.88 -27.57 12.22
C SER A 432 -11.69 -28.99 11.70
N GLU A 433 -12.26 -29.37 10.55
CA GLU A 433 -12.11 -30.71 9.96
C GLU A 433 -10.67 -30.99 9.50
N LYS A 434 -9.98 -30.01 8.89
CA LYS A 434 -8.57 -30.11 8.46
C LYS A 434 -7.60 -30.03 9.64
N LEU A 435 -7.98 -29.42 10.77
CA LEU A 435 -7.24 -29.45 12.03
C LEU A 435 -7.52 -30.75 12.81
N ASN A 436 -8.76 -31.25 12.80
CA ASN A 436 -9.24 -32.44 13.52
C ASN A 436 -8.86 -33.75 12.81
N SER A 437 -8.80 -33.78 11.48
CA SER A 437 -8.36 -34.95 10.68
C SER A 437 -6.88 -35.27 10.83
N LEU A 438 -6.12 -34.43 11.56
CA LEU A 438 -4.68 -34.56 11.74
C LEU A 438 -4.25 -35.15 13.09
N GLN A 439 -5.10 -36.03 13.65
CA GLN A 439 -4.82 -36.78 14.87
C GLN A 439 -4.37 -35.88 16.04
N LEU A 440 -5.29 -35.03 16.49
CA LEU A 440 -5.15 -34.34 17.77
C LEU A 440 -5.38 -35.36 18.89
N ASP A 441 -4.30 -35.79 19.55
CA ASP A 441 -4.39 -36.40 20.89
C ASP A 441 -4.73 -35.27 21.90
N GLY A 442 -6.00 -34.90 21.95
CA GLY A 442 -6.49 -33.91 22.90
C GLY A 442 -7.85 -33.35 22.54
N GLU A 443 -8.79 -33.50 23.47
CA GLU A 443 -10.21 -33.09 23.42
C GLU A 443 -10.49 -31.57 23.25
N ASN A 444 -9.54 -30.75 22.79
CA ASN A 444 -9.76 -29.31 22.65
C ASN A 444 -9.86 -28.89 21.18
N LEU A 445 -11.07 -28.52 20.75
CA LEU A 445 -11.31 -27.82 19.50
C LEU A 445 -10.60 -26.46 19.54
N ILE A 446 -9.70 -26.19 18.58
CA ILE A 446 -9.13 -24.85 18.40
C ILE A 446 -10.26 -23.94 17.90
N GLN A 447 -10.84 -23.15 18.80
CA GLN A 447 -11.81 -22.12 18.45
C GLN A 447 -11.05 -20.85 18.06
N LEU A 448 -11.18 -20.44 16.81
CA LEU A 448 -10.69 -19.12 16.38
C LEU A 448 -11.64 -18.04 16.90
N SER A 449 -11.06 -16.91 17.31
CA SER A 449 -11.83 -15.73 17.67
C SER A 449 -12.75 -15.31 16.52
N ASP A 450 -13.98 -14.91 16.84
CA ASP A 450 -14.94 -14.39 15.86
C ASP A 450 -14.49 -13.06 15.22
N ASN A 451 -13.46 -12.39 15.77
CA ASN A 451 -12.99 -11.09 15.30
C ASN A 451 -11.48 -11.06 15.00
N ILE A 452 -11.01 -11.97 14.15
CA ILE A 452 -9.61 -12.00 13.70
C ILE A 452 -9.20 -10.68 13.04
N SER A 453 -10.08 -10.04 12.26
CA SER A 453 -9.78 -8.74 11.64
C SER A 453 -9.41 -7.67 12.66
N GLY A 454 -10.06 -7.66 13.82
CA GLY A 454 -9.80 -6.69 14.88
C GLY A 454 -8.35 -6.71 15.39
N ILE A 455 -7.70 -7.88 15.36
CA ILE A 455 -6.29 -8.06 15.73
C ILE A 455 -5.37 -7.26 14.80
N TYR A 456 -5.71 -7.15 13.52
CA TYR A 456 -4.86 -6.48 12.52
C TYR A 456 -5.23 -5.01 12.32
N GLU A 457 -6.47 -4.61 12.62
CA GLU A 457 -6.93 -3.22 12.47
C GLU A 457 -6.15 -2.22 13.33
N GLU A 458 -5.56 -2.67 14.44
CA GLU A 458 -4.75 -1.83 15.35
C GLU A 458 -3.43 -1.37 14.71
N PHE A 459 -2.92 -2.09 13.71
CA PHE A 459 -1.64 -1.81 13.06
C PHE A 459 -1.75 -0.94 11.80
N ILE A 460 -2.97 -0.55 11.41
CA ILE A 460 -3.18 0.27 10.21
C ILE A 460 -2.62 1.66 10.44
N SER A 461 -1.57 2.00 9.69
CA SER A 461 -0.91 3.30 9.78
C SER A 461 -1.79 4.41 9.21
N LEU A 462 -1.81 5.55 9.91
CA LEU A 462 -2.40 6.80 9.43
C LEU A 462 -1.27 7.65 8.85
N GLY A 463 -1.26 7.85 7.52
CA GLY A 463 -0.14 8.49 6.85
C GLY A 463 -0.49 9.13 5.52
N VAL A 464 0.54 9.38 4.71
CA VAL A 464 0.40 9.96 3.37
C VAL A 464 0.24 8.89 2.29
N TRP A 465 -0.21 9.32 1.12
CA TRP A 465 -0.49 8.43 -0.02
C TRP A 465 0.70 7.62 -0.53
N SER A 466 1.93 8.10 -0.31
CA SER A 466 3.16 7.47 -0.79
C SER A 466 3.73 6.43 0.20
N GLN A 467 3.01 6.15 1.29
CA GLN A 467 3.37 5.15 2.30
C GLN A 467 2.32 4.04 2.31
N ALA A 468 2.74 2.80 2.55
CA ALA A 468 1.81 1.68 2.70
C ALA A 468 1.09 1.77 4.06
N ALA A 469 -0.21 1.45 4.07
CA ALA A 469 -1.03 1.38 5.28
C ALA A 469 -0.60 0.23 6.20
N LEU A 470 -0.15 -0.86 5.59
CA LEU A 470 0.40 -2.05 6.25
C LEU A 470 1.59 -2.57 5.43
N PRO A 471 2.66 -3.07 6.08
CA PRO A 471 3.77 -3.71 5.38
C PRO A 471 3.37 -5.05 4.74
N LYS A 472 4.23 -5.58 3.86
CA LYS A 472 3.97 -6.86 3.18
C LYS A 472 3.83 -8.04 4.15
N ASP A 473 4.59 -8.04 5.23
CA ASP A 473 4.57 -9.05 6.29
C ASP A 473 3.54 -8.75 7.40
N TRP A 474 2.47 -8.01 7.08
CA TRP A 474 1.38 -7.71 8.00
C TRP A 474 0.80 -8.91 8.75
N PRO A 475 0.75 -10.16 8.21
CA PRO A 475 0.25 -11.30 8.98
C PRO A 475 1.05 -11.55 10.26
N TYR A 476 2.32 -11.12 10.31
CA TYR A 476 3.20 -11.29 11.46
C TYR A 476 3.27 -10.06 12.40
N LEU A 477 2.57 -8.95 12.09
CA LEU A 477 2.61 -7.74 12.94
C LEU A 477 2.17 -7.96 14.38
N PRO A 478 1.11 -8.74 14.67
CA PRO A 478 0.75 -9.04 16.06
C PRO A 478 1.92 -9.68 16.82
N LEU A 479 2.62 -10.62 16.19
CA LEU A 479 3.78 -11.30 16.77
C LEU A 479 4.98 -10.36 16.95
N VAL A 480 5.28 -9.51 15.96
CA VAL A 480 6.36 -8.50 16.06
C VAL A 480 6.07 -7.51 17.20
N SER A 481 4.82 -7.09 17.35
CA SER A 481 4.39 -6.21 18.44
C SER A 481 4.52 -6.90 19.81
N LEU A 482 4.11 -8.16 19.92
CA LEU A 482 4.24 -8.94 21.16
C LEU A 482 5.69 -9.17 21.55
N TYR A 483 6.55 -9.50 20.58
CA TYR A 483 7.99 -9.63 20.83
C TYR A 483 8.61 -8.32 21.32
N THR A 484 8.22 -7.19 20.72
CA THR A 484 8.69 -5.86 21.14
C THR A 484 8.22 -5.54 22.57
N ALA A 485 6.98 -5.89 22.92
CA ALA A 485 6.44 -5.71 24.27
C ALA A 485 7.13 -6.62 25.30
N ALA A 486 7.41 -7.88 24.94
CA ALA A 486 8.12 -8.84 25.80
C ALA A 486 9.54 -8.35 26.14
N LYS A 487 10.24 -7.73 25.18
CA LYS A 487 11.54 -7.07 25.44
C LYS A 487 11.46 -5.92 26.44
N SER A 488 10.30 -5.29 26.58
CA SER A 488 10.07 -4.19 27.53
C SER A 488 9.51 -4.65 28.89
N GLU A 489 9.65 -5.94 29.23
CA GLU A 489 9.16 -6.55 30.47
C GLU A 489 7.64 -6.36 30.71
N ALA A 490 6.86 -6.25 29.63
CA ALA A 490 5.41 -6.19 29.73
C ALA A 490 4.84 -7.54 30.19
N THR A 491 3.76 -7.52 30.99
CA THR A 491 3.11 -8.74 31.46
C THR A 491 2.36 -9.46 30.34
N TRP A 492 2.68 -10.74 30.12
CA TRP A 492 2.01 -11.59 29.14
C TRP A 492 0.56 -11.90 29.55
N LYS A 493 -0.38 -11.75 28.62
CA LYS A 493 -1.81 -12.02 28.83
C LYS A 493 -2.30 -13.21 28.01
N GLU A 494 -3.40 -13.81 28.46
CA GLU A 494 -4.06 -14.89 27.70
C GLU A 494 -4.43 -14.45 26.28
N SER A 495 -4.90 -13.20 26.12
CA SER A 495 -5.19 -12.58 24.82
C SER A 495 -3.99 -12.54 23.87
N ASP A 496 -2.76 -12.47 24.40
CA ASP A 496 -1.54 -12.44 23.58
C ASP A 496 -1.27 -13.83 22.97
N THR A 497 -1.55 -14.88 23.74
CA THR A 497 -1.51 -16.27 23.26
C THR A 497 -2.55 -16.50 22.17
N GLU A 498 -3.77 -15.97 22.35
CA GLU A 498 -4.84 -16.06 21.34
C GLU A 498 -4.44 -15.40 20.01
N LYS A 499 -3.73 -14.27 20.03
CA LYS A 499 -3.21 -13.61 18.82
C LYS A 499 -2.24 -14.53 18.05
N ILE A 500 -1.36 -15.24 18.76
CA ILE A 500 -0.41 -16.20 18.15
C ILE A 500 -1.14 -17.43 17.59
N VAL A 501 -2.12 -17.96 18.33
CA VAL A 501 -2.96 -19.07 17.83
C VAL A 501 -3.70 -18.66 16.55
N ALA A 502 -4.26 -17.45 16.51
CA ALA A 502 -4.95 -16.93 15.33
C ALA A 502 -4.01 -16.82 14.12
N LEU A 503 -2.82 -16.26 14.31
CA LEU A 503 -1.78 -16.16 13.29
C LEU A 503 -1.39 -17.53 12.72
N LEU A 504 -1.03 -18.49 13.58
CA LEU A 504 -0.60 -19.82 13.14
C LEU A 504 -1.73 -20.59 12.46
N SER A 505 -2.97 -20.44 12.94
CA SER A 505 -4.13 -21.05 12.31
C SER A 505 -4.38 -20.46 10.92
N LEU A 506 -4.27 -19.14 10.75
CA LEU A 506 -4.37 -18.50 9.44
C LEU A 506 -3.31 -19.01 8.48
N GLU A 507 -2.07 -19.23 8.94
CA GLU A 507 -0.99 -19.76 8.10
C GLU A 507 -1.26 -21.20 7.64
N VAL A 508 -1.86 -22.03 8.50
CA VAL A 508 -2.28 -23.40 8.16
C VAL A 508 -3.46 -23.42 7.17
N VAL A 509 -4.40 -22.49 7.32
CA VAL A 509 -5.66 -22.48 6.58
C VAL A 509 -5.55 -21.74 5.24
N MET A 510 -4.80 -20.65 5.22
CA MET A 510 -4.71 -19.70 4.11
C MET A 510 -3.24 -19.36 3.82
N SER A 511 -2.51 -20.35 3.33
CA SER A 511 -1.08 -20.22 3.00
C SER A 511 -0.78 -19.12 1.97
N GLU A 512 -1.79 -18.68 1.20
CA GLU A 512 -1.71 -17.56 0.26
C GLU A 512 -1.37 -16.23 0.94
N LEU A 513 -1.65 -16.08 2.24
CA LEU A 513 -1.32 -14.87 3.01
C LEU A 513 0.19 -14.61 3.08
N VAL A 514 0.98 -15.69 3.09
CA VAL A 514 2.44 -15.64 3.27
C VAL A 514 3.21 -16.08 2.02
N GLU A 515 2.51 -16.54 0.96
CA GLU A 515 3.11 -17.08 -0.26
C GLU A 515 4.07 -16.10 -0.96
N ASN A 516 3.79 -14.80 -0.89
CA ASN A 516 4.61 -13.76 -1.54
C ASN A 516 5.73 -13.21 -0.65
N LEU A 517 5.88 -13.70 0.58
CA LEU A 517 6.97 -13.29 1.48
C LEU A 517 8.25 -14.04 1.15
N SER A 518 9.40 -13.39 1.38
CA SER A 518 10.67 -14.11 1.24
C SER A 518 10.75 -15.21 2.30
N PRO A 519 11.24 -16.42 1.96
CA PRO A 519 11.35 -17.51 2.94
C PRO A 519 12.17 -17.12 4.18
N THR A 520 13.30 -16.43 4.02
CA THR A 520 14.09 -15.96 5.17
C THR A 520 13.27 -15.06 6.09
N LEU A 521 12.48 -14.13 5.54
CA LEU A 521 11.63 -13.24 6.33
C LEU A 521 10.58 -14.05 7.11
N THR A 522 9.86 -14.97 6.46
CA THR A 522 8.90 -15.85 7.14
C THR A 522 9.57 -16.65 8.27
N PHE A 523 10.72 -17.26 8.01
CA PHE A 523 11.47 -18.00 9.03
C PHE A 523 11.88 -17.11 10.21
N SER A 524 12.37 -15.90 9.93
CA SER A 524 12.74 -14.93 10.98
C SER A 524 11.56 -14.50 11.83
N ARG A 525 10.35 -14.40 11.25
CA ARG A 525 9.12 -14.08 11.98
C ARG A 525 8.67 -15.25 12.84
N LEU A 526 8.70 -16.48 12.33
CA LEU A 526 8.36 -17.68 13.11
C LEU A 526 9.29 -17.89 14.32
N ILE A 527 10.58 -17.56 14.17
CA ILE A 527 11.55 -17.59 15.28
C ILE A 527 11.08 -16.74 16.48
N LEU A 528 10.41 -15.61 16.24
CA LEU A 528 9.99 -14.70 17.32
C LEU A 528 9.08 -15.39 18.34
N ILE A 529 8.33 -16.43 17.96
CA ILE A 529 7.49 -17.19 18.90
C ILE A 529 8.34 -17.89 19.97
N TYR A 530 9.53 -18.38 19.60
CA TYR A 530 10.48 -18.97 20.55
C TYR A 530 11.20 -17.93 21.41
N LEU A 531 11.10 -16.63 21.07
CA LEU A 531 11.68 -15.54 21.85
C LEU A 531 10.64 -14.83 22.73
N CYS A 532 9.36 -15.18 22.60
CA CYS A 532 8.26 -14.65 23.39
C CYS A 532 8.00 -15.54 24.61
N GLU A 533 8.72 -15.28 25.70
CA GLU A 533 8.60 -16.02 26.97
C GLU A 533 8.62 -17.56 26.76
N THR A 534 7.62 -18.26 27.30
CA THR A 534 7.44 -19.72 27.18
C THR A 534 6.20 -20.07 26.36
N VAL A 535 5.69 -19.14 25.54
CA VAL A 535 4.42 -19.33 24.81
C VAL A 535 4.45 -20.54 23.87
N PHE A 536 5.63 -20.90 23.35
CA PHE A 536 5.82 -22.09 22.51
C PHE A 536 5.50 -23.41 23.24
N LEU A 537 5.43 -23.42 24.58
CA LEU A 537 4.99 -24.56 25.39
C LEU A 537 3.48 -24.67 25.51
N ASN A 538 2.72 -23.63 25.18
CA ASN A 538 1.26 -23.71 25.17
C ASN A 538 0.82 -24.80 24.19
N LYS A 539 -0.11 -25.67 24.60
CA LYS A 539 -0.52 -26.86 23.83
C LYS A 539 -0.92 -26.52 22.39
N ASN A 540 -1.73 -25.47 22.19
CA ASN A 540 -2.24 -25.09 20.88
C ASN A 540 -1.13 -24.44 20.03
N VAL A 541 -0.35 -23.55 20.64
CA VAL A 541 0.77 -22.89 19.95
C VAL A 541 1.82 -23.91 19.53
N SER A 542 2.25 -24.79 20.44
CA SER A 542 3.26 -25.83 20.17
C SER A 542 2.85 -26.73 19.00
N PHE A 543 1.60 -27.20 19.00
CA PHE A 543 1.07 -28.04 17.94
C PHE A 543 1.07 -27.34 16.58
N LEU A 544 0.47 -26.13 16.51
CA LEU A 544 0.39 -25.37 15.27
C LEU A 544 1.77 -24.95 14.77
N LEU A 545 2.65 -24.50 15.67
CA LEU A 545 4.00 -24.04 15.35
C LEU A 545 4.85 -25.18 14.78
N LYS A 546 4.87 -26.36 15.42
CA LYS A 546 5.61 -27.53 14.92
C LYS A 546 5.16 -27.91 13.52
N ARG A 547 3.86 -27.83 13.24
CA ARG A 547 3.32 -28.08 11.90
C ARG A 547 3.75 -27.01 10.89
N VAL A 548 3.51 -25.73 11.20
CA VAL A 548 3.84 -24.61 10.31
C VAL A 548 5.33 -24.63 9.96
N VAL A 549 6.20 -24.78 10.97
CA VAL A 549 7.65 -24.85 10.80
C VAL A 549 8.05 -26.07 9.95
N ARG A 550 7.49 -27.25 10.21
CA ARG A 550 7.80 -28.45 9.42
C ARG A 550 7.39 -28.28 7.96
N ASP A 551 6.15 -27.84 7.71
CA ASP A 551 5.61 -27.68 6.36
C ASP A 551 6.40 -26.59 5.60
N PHE A 552 6.77 -25.50 6.29
CA PHE A 552 7.64 -24.44 5.77
C PHE A 552 9.04 -24.96 5.42
N LEU A 553 9.71 -25.64 6.36
CA LEU A 553 11.08 -26.11 6.16
C LEU A 553 11.15 -27.16 5.06
N ASN A 554 10.20 -28.11 4.99
CA ASN A 554 10.12 -29.09 3.91
C ASN A 554 10.11 -28.44 2.51
N LYS A 555 9.50 -27.26 2.38
CA LYS A 555 9.39 -26.56 1.11
C LYS A 555 10.56 -25.61 0.84
N TYR A 556 11.07 -24.93 1.86
CA TYR A 556 11.90 -23.75 1.67
C TYR A 556 13.29 -23.80 2.31
N TYR A 557 13.67 -24.86 3.04
CA TYR A 557 14.96 -24.86 3.73
C TYR A 557 16.10 -24.48 2.78
N LYS A 558 16.20 -25.10 1.60
CA LYS A 558 17.28 -24.87 0.60
C LYS A 558 17.46 -23.43 0.13
N VAL A 559 16.43 -22.58 0.21
CA VAL A 559 16.47 -21.19 -0.28
C VAL A 559 16.60 -20.14 0.83
N LEU A 560 16.72 -20.57 2.10
CA LEU A 560 16.99 -19.67 3.22
C LEU A 560 18.38 -19.02 3.07
N ASP A 561 18.40 -17.70 3.20
CA ASP A 561 19.60 -16.87 3.12
C ASP A 561 19.59 -15.86 4.27
N PHE A 562 20.49 -16.09 5.24
CA PHE A 562 20.62 -15.32 6.48
C PHE A 562 21.55 -14.10 6.35
N ASN A 563 22.10 -13.86 5.15
CA ASN A 563 22.94 -12.69 4.88
C ASN A 563 22.15 -11.51 4.30
N LYS A 564 20.86 -11.72 4.00
CA LYS A 564 19.96 -10.66 3.54
C LYS A 564 19.49 -9.78 4.68
N GLU A 565 19.41 -8.47 4.41
CA GLU A 565 18.77 -7.53 5.31
C GLU A 565 17.28 -7.84 5.47
N LEU A 566 16.81 -7.85 6.71
CA LEU A 566 15.44 -8.19 7.07
C LEU A 566 14.73 -6.94 7.61
N PRO A 567 13.56 -6.56 7.07
CA PRO A 567 12.82 -5.39 7.56
C PRO A 567 12.52 -5.49 9.07
N GLY A 568 12.86 -4.45 9.81
CA GLY A 568 12.57 -4.36 11.26
C GLY A 568 13.43 -5.26 12.15
N VAL A 569 14.51 -5.83 11.63
CA VAL A 569 15.53 -6.56 12.41
C VAL A 569 16.89 -5.91 12.13
N THR A 570 17.69 -5.64 13.17
CA THR A 570 19.02 -5.02 13.03
C THR A 570 19.97 -5.92 12.23
N SER A 571 20.00 -7.21 12.56
CA SER A 571 20.67 -8.25 11.78
C SER A 571 20.10 -9.63 12.13
N PHE A 572 20.20 -10.60 11.21
CA PHE A 572 19.86 -11.99 11.56
C PHE A 572 20.82 -12.57 12.61
N THR A 573 22.07 -12.10 12.64
CA THR A 573 23.04 -12.44 13.69
C THR A 573 22.52 -12.13 15.08
N ASP A 574 22.04 -10.91 15.33
CA ASP A 574 21.48 -10.53 16.65
C ASP A 574 20.27 -11.40 17.02
N LEU A 575 19.44 -11.72 16.03
CA LEU A 575 18.30 -12.60 16.21
C LEU A 575 18.73 -14.03 16.59
N PHE A 576 19.77 -14.55 15.95
CA PHE A 576 20.30 -15.89 16.23
C PHE A 576 21.01 -15.96 17.59
N THR A 577 21.75 -14.93 17.98
CA THR A 577 22.34 -14.81 19.32
C THR A 577 21.26 -14.85 20.39
N ALA A 578 20.21 -14.02 20.25
CA ALA A 578 19.07 -14.03 21.16
C ALA A 578 18.37 -15.41 21.20
N LEU A 579 18.33 -16.11 20.07
CA LEU A 579 17.78 -17.47 19.98
C LEU A 579 18.62 -18.50 20.75
N CYS A 580 19.95 -18.43 20.65
CA CYS A 580 20.85 -19.29 21.42
C CYS A 580 20.73 -19.04 22.92
N GLU A 581 20.73 -17.77 23.33
CA GLU A 581 20.59 -17.36 24.73
C GLU A 581 19.26 -17.80 25.31
N ASN A 582 18.16 -17.55 24.60
CA ASN A 582 16.84 -17.95 25.07
C ASN A 582 16.67 -19.47 25.07
N PHE A 583 17.34 -20.19 24.17
CA PHE A 583 17.36 -21.65 24.21
C PHE A 583 18.00 -22.16 25.49
N CYS A 584 19.16 -21.62 25.87
CA CYS A 584 19.83 -21.97 27.13
C CYS A 584 18.99 -21.62 28.36
N ALA A 585 18.32 -20.46 28.35
CA ALA A 585 17.60 -19.96 29.51
C ALA A 585 16.23 -20.64 29.69
N ASN A 586 15.45 -20.78 28.62
CA ASN A 586 14.00 -20.98 28.70
C ASN A 586 13.45 -22.10 27.80
N SER A 587 14.27 -22.80 27.00
CA SER A 587 13.73 -23.83 26.08
C SER A 587 13.22 -25.10 26.75
N TYR A 588 13.72 -25.41 27.95
CA TYR A 588 13.58 -26.72 28.60
C TYR A 588 14.01 -27.91 27.72
N GLY A 589 14.81 -27.66 26.68
CA GLY A 589 15.20 -28.66 25.69
C GLY A 589 14.06 -29.11 24.77
N ASP A 590 13.09 -28.24 24.46
CA ASP A 590 12.03 -28.55 23.49
C ASP A 590 12.60 -28.87 22.11
N ASP A 591 12.13 -29.98 21.54
CA ASP A 591 12.60 -30.51 20.25
C ASP A 591 12.26 -29.57 19.08
N GLY A 592 11.13 -28.87 19.13
CA GLY A 592 10.75 -27.91 18.11
C GLY A 592 11.67 -26.69 18.09
N PHE A 593 11.99 -26.16 19.27
CA PHE A 593 12.97 -25.09 19.43
C PHE A 593 14.35 -25.55 18.95
N ALA A 594 14.80 -26.73 19.40
CA ALA A 594 16.08 -27.30 18.94
C ALA A 594 16.13 -27.43 17.40
N ALA A 595 15.02 -27.83 16.76
CA ALA A 595 14.99 -28.04 15.31
C ALA A 595 15.16 -26.72 14.55
N VAL A 596 14.55 -25.64 15.05
CA VAL A 596 14.68 -24.30 14.48
C VAL A 596 16.08 -23.72 14.73
N LEU A 597 16.63 -23.90 15.93
CA LEU A 597 17.98 -23.44 16.30
C LEU A 597 19.06 -24.03 15.40
N LEU A 598 18.89 -25.28 14.94
CA LEU A 598 19.87 -25.94 14.09
C LEU A 598 19.87 -25.44 12.64
N ILE A 599 18.79 -24.83 12.14
CA ILE A 599 18.71 -24.45 10.71
C ILE A 599 19.86 -23.53 10.27
N PRO A 600 20.21 -22.45 10.99
CA PRO A 600 21.35 -21.59 10.63
C PRO A 600 22.72 -22.26 10.74
N VAL A 601 22.81 -23.42 11.40
CA VAL A 601 24.05 -24.16 11.69
C VAL A 601 24.37 -25.16 10.57
N ALA A 602 23.46 -25.39 9.62
CA ALA A 602 23.73 -26.22 8.44
C ALA A 602 24.95 -25.72 7.66
N GLN A 603 25.69 -26.64 7.05
CA GLN A 603 27.02 -26.38 6.47
C GLN A 603 27.00 -25.36 5.33
N ARG A 604 25.89 -25.27 4.59
CA ARG A 604 25.67 -24.28 3.52
C ARG A 604 25.60 -22.82 3.97
N HIS A 605 25.29 -22.57 5.25
CA HIS A 605 25.19 -21.21 5.78
C HIS A 605 26.55 -20.70 6.24
N ASP A 606 26.63 -19.40 6.51
CA ASP A 606 27.86 -18.80 6.98
C ASP A 606 28.35 -19.49 8.27
N LYS A 607 29.62 -19.87 8.27
CA LYS A 607 30.29 -20.53 9.41
C LYS A 607 30.21 -19.73 10.71
N HIS A 608 30.00 -18.42 10.62
CA HIS A 608 29.77 -17.55 11.78
C HIS A 608 28.64 -18.07 12.69
N TYR A 609 27.53 -18.56 12.14
CA TYR A 609 26.43 -19.11 12.95
C TYR A 609 26.82 -20.40 13.67
N ARG A 610 27.65 -21.24 13.04
CA ARG A 610 28.24 -22.41 13.69
C ARG A 610 29.16 -21.98 14.82
N LYS A 611 29.99 -20.94 14.62
CA LYS A 611 30.89 -20.42 15.68
C LYS A 611 30.09 -19.90 16.87
N LEU A 612 29.04 -19.12 16.65
CA LEU A 612 28.18 -18.61 17.72
C LEU A 612 27.64 -19.76 18.59
N LEU A 613 27.11 -20.83 17.99
CA LEU A 613 26.56 -21.95 18.76
C LEU A 613 27.64 -22.81 19.42
N TRP A 614 28.68 -23.19 18.68
CA TRP A 614 29.67 -24.17 19.14
C TRP A 614 30.72 -23.60 20.09
N SER A 615 30.99 -22.29 20.02
CA SER A 615 31.96 -21.62 20.88
C SER A 615 31.28 -20.78 21.97
N GLU A 616 30.58 -19.71 21.58
CA GLU A 616 30.02 -18.73 22.52
C GLU A 616 28.84 -19.29 23.33
N HIS A 617 27.98 -20.09 22.70
CA HIS A 617 26.81 -20.70 23.34
C HIS A 617 26.94 -22.23 23.50
N ALA A 618 28.17 -22.73 23.70
CA ALA A 618 28.44 -24.17 23.84
C ALA A 618 27.63 -24.86 24.97
N GLY A 619 27.14 -24.09 25.95
CA GLY A 619 26.22 -24.57 26.98
C GLY A 619 24.89 -25.12 26.44
N ALA A 620 24.43 -24.65 25.28
CA ALA A 620 23.22 -25.14 24.62
C ALA A 620 23.37 -26.59 24.13
N LEU A 621 24.58 -26.98 23.72
CA LEU A 621 24.84 -28.24 22.99
C LEU A 621 24.34 -29.49 23.70
N ARG A 622 24.46 -29.52 25.04
CA ARG A 622 24.03 -30.65 25.87
C ARG A 622 22.51 -30.84 25.88
N TYR A 623 21.74 -29.77 25.64
CA TYR A 623 20.29 -29.77 25.68
C TYR A 623 19.65 -29.98 24.31
N LEU A 624 20.45 -30.03 23.24
CA LEU A 624 20.00 -30.36 21.88
C LEU A 624 19.82 -31.87 21.72
N ARG A 625 18.68 -32.38 22.21
CA ARG A 625 18.36 -33.81 22.32
C ARG A 625 17.85 -34.48 21.04
N LEU A 626 17.66 -33.69 19.97
CA LEU A 626 17.14 -34.17 18.70
C LEU A 626 17.91 -35.36 18.17
N LYS A 627 17.16 -36.36 17.71
CA LYS A 627 17.69 -37.50 16.97
C LYS A 627 17.75 -37.19 15.47
N PRO A 628 18.62 -37.87 14.70
CA PRO A 628 18.72 -37.65 13.25
C PRO A 628 17.40 -37.83 12.50
N GLU A 629 16.52 -38.71 12.98
CA GLU A 629 15.21 -39.00 12.38
C GLU A 629 14.17 -37.90 12.64
N GLU A 630 14.42 -37.06 13.66
CA GLU A 630 13.54 -35.96 14.09
C GLU A 630 13.96 -34.61 13.47
N LEU A 631 15.05 -34.57 12.70
CA LEU A 631 15.52 -33.36 12.04
C LEU A 631 14.55 -32.88 10.96
N ALA A 632 14.31 -31.57 10.96
CA ALA A 632 13.49 -30.92 9.94
C ALA A 632 14.18 -30.80 8.56
N VAL A 633 15.50 -31.01 8.51
CA VAL A 633 16.29 -31.03 7.27
C VAL A 633 17.20 -32.26 7.26
N PRO A 634 17.59 -32.77 6.07
CA PRO A 634 18.41 -33.97 5.98
C PRO A 634 19.73 -33.82 6.75
N MET A 635 20.16 -34.88 7.45
CA MET A 635 21.43 -34.89 8.21
C MET A 635 22.63 -34.48 7.33
N ALA A 636 22.60 -34.80 6.04
CA ALA A 636 23.65 -34.44 5.07
C ALA A 636 23.92 -32.93 5.02
N GLU A 637 22.90 -32.07 5.22
CA GLU A 637 23.04 -30.61 5.25
C GLU A 637 23.93 -30.12 6.40
N PHE A 638 24.18 -30.94 7.42
CA PHE A 638 25.08 -30.64 8.53
C PHE A 638 26.45 -31.30 8.41
N LEU A 639 26.59 -32.28 7.53
CA LEU A 639 27.81 -33.06 7.36
C LEU A 639 28.60 -32.61 6.13
N GLU A 640 27.93 -32.05 5.12
CA GLU A 640 28.54 -31.63 3.86
C GLU A 640 28.17 -30.17 3.50
N PRO A 641 29.10 -29.36 2.97
CA PRO A 641 30.53 -29.68 2.82
C PRO A 641 31.24 -29.89 4.17
N LEU A 642 32.38 -30.59 4.12
CA LEU A 642 33.27 -30.75 5.27
C LEU A 642 33.72 -29.40 5.83
N GLU A 643 33.78 -29.29 7.16
CA GLU A 643 34.20 -28.07 7.85
C GLU A 643 35.67 -27.75 7.54
N ASP A 644 35.91 -26.54 7.06
CA ASP A 644 37.24 -26.03 6.70
C ASP A 644 37.82 -25.06 7.75
N ASP A 645 36.99 -24.59 8.69
CA ASP A 645 37.40 -23.64 9.71
C ASP A 645 38.04 -24.34 10.90
N LEU A 646 39.34 -24.08 11.10
CA LEU A 646 40.13 -24.72 12.15
C LEU A 646 39.62 -24.45 13.56
N SER A 647 39.04 -23.26 13.83
CA SER A 647 38.55 -22.98 15.18
C SER A 647 37.34 -23.85 15.50
N LEU A 648 36.43 -24.05 14.52
CA LEU A 648 35.29 -24.94 14.68
C LEU A 648 35.71 -26.40 14.88
N ILE A 649 36.73 -26.88 14.15
CA ILE A 649 37.27 -28.23 14.36
C ILE A 649 37.80 -28.40 15.80
N GLU A 650 38.51 -27.39 16.33
CA GLU A 650 38.96 -27.39 17.73
C GLU A 650 37.79 -27.39 18.71
N ASP A 651 36.73 -26.63 18.44
CA ASP A 651 35.50 -26.60 19.25
C ASP A 651 34.79 -27.96 19.24
N TYR A 652 34.67 -28.61 18.07
CA TYR A 652 34.07 -29.94 17.92
C TYR A 652 34.84 -31.00 18.72
N LEU A 653 36.16 -31.03 18.57
CA LEU A 653 37.04 -31.92 19.33
C LEU A 653 36.91 -31.64 20.84
N THR A 654 36.91 -30.37 21.24
CA THR A 654 36.77 -29.98 22.64
C THR A 654 35.45 -30.45 23.23
N ALA A 655 34.34 -30.28 22.49
CA ALA A 655 33.01 -30.71 22.90
C ALA A 655 32.92 -32.24 23.08
N LEU A 656 33.55 -33.01 22.19
CA LEU A 656 33.63 -34.48 22.29
C LEU A 656 34.47 -34.92 23.50
N VAL A 657 35.65 -34.31 23.69
CA VAL A 657 36.61 -34.70 24.73
C VAL A 657 36.12 -34.35 26.12
N ARG A 658 35.50 -33.17 26.28
CA ARG A 658 34.85 -32.77 27.54
C ARG A 658 33.55 -33.54 27.78
N GLY A 659 33.03 -34.24 26.78
CA GLY A 659 31.75 -34.92 26.84
C GLY A 659 30.58 -33.94 26.97
N THR A 660 30.72 -32.71 26.47
CA THR A 660 29.62 -31.75 26.35
C THR A 660 28.54 -32.32 25.43
N VAL A 661 28.97 -32.90 24.32
CA VAL A 661 28.11 -33.65 23.39
C VAL A 661 28.38 -35.15 23.50
N ARG A 662 27.32 -35.95 23.56
CA ARG A 662 27.37 -37.42 23.45
C ARG A 662 26.19 -37.98 22.68
N GLU A 663 26.35 -39.22 22.24
CA GLU A 663 25.34 -39.95 21.48
C GLU A 663 24.04 -40.15 22.28
N GLU A 664 24.12 -40.27 23.61
CA GLU A 664 22.95 -40.59 24.44
C GLU A 664 22.01 -39.40 24.72
N TRP A 665 22.52 -38.16 24.69
CA TRP A 665 21.72 -36.96 25.03
C TRP A 665 21.81 -35.82 24.04
N SER A 666 22.74 -35.86 23.09
CA SER A 666 22.85 -34.88 22.01
C SER A 666 23.26 -35.56 20.69
N PRO A 667 22.43 -36.49 20.16
CA PRO A 667 22.83 -37.40 19.09
C PRO A 667 23.27 -36.67 17.80
N VAL A 668 22.50 -35.66 17.37
CA VAL A 668 22.81 -34.87 16.17
C VAL A 668 24.12 -34.12 16.34
N MET A 669 24.28 -33.39 17.45
CA MET A 669 25.50 -32.60 17.70
C MET A 669 26.73 -33.50 17.80
N TYR A 670 26.60 -34.65 18.48
CA TYR A 670 27.66 -35.65 18.56
C TYR A 670 28.08 -36.14 17.17
N LYS A 671 27.10 -36.44 16.29
CA LYS A 671 27.37 -36.90 14.92
C LYS A 671 28.06 -35.83 14.07
N ILE A 672 27.64 -34.57 14.17
CA ILE A 672 28.30 -33.43 13.49
C ILE A 672 29.75 -33.31 13.95
N ALA A 673 29.98 -33.21 15.26
CA ALA A 673 31.32 -33.05 15.81
C ALA A 673 32.23 -34.24 15.46
N LEU A 674 31.72 -35.48 15.59
CA LEU A 674 32.47 -36.69 15.28
C LEU A 674 32.86 -36.74 13.80
N HIS A 675 31.90 -36.46 12.90
CA HIS A 675 32.12 -36.52 11.45
C HIS A 675 33.20 -35.53 11.01
N HIS A 676 33.01 -34.23 11.29
CA HIS A 676 33.93 -33.18 10.85
C HIS A 676 35.32 -33.34 11.48
N SER A 677 35.37 -33.66 12.78
CA SER A 677 36.65 -33.93 13.47
C SER A 677 37.38 -35.13 12.85
N ALA A 678 36.68 -36.24 12.62
CA ALA A 678 37.29 -37.44 12.06
C ALA A 678 37.76 -37.23 10.62
N MET A 679 36.96 -36.55 9.80
CA MET A 679 37.32 -36.26 8.41
C MET A 679 38.51 -35.30 8.31
N PHE A 680 38.56 -34.26 9.17
CA PHE A 680 39.73 -33.40 9.28
C PHE A 680 40.99 -34.18 9.69
N LEU A 681 40.87 -35.05 10.69
CA LEU A 681 41.99 -35.88 11.17
C LEU A 681 42.48 -36.89 10.14
N LYS A 682 41.68 -37.28 9.15
CA LYS A 682 42.13 -38.11 8.02
C LYS A 682 42.97 -37.34 7.01
N GLY A 683 42.88 -36.02 6.98
CA GLY A 683 43.66 -35.20 6.07
C GLY A 683 45.18 -35.35 6.26
N ASP A 684 45.92 -35.03 5.20
CA ASP A 684 47.40 -35.11 5.17
C ASP A 684 48.09 -33.84 5.68
N GLY A 685 47.33 -32.86 6.16
CA GLY A 685 47.86 -31.60 6.68
C GLY A 685 48.74 -31.79 7.92
N LYS A 686 49.77 -30.93 8.07
CA LYS A 686 50.65 -30.93 9.26
C LYS A 686 49.87 -30.78 10.57
N LEU A 687 48.84 -29.93 10.58
CA LEU A 687 48.00 -29.69 11.75
C LEU A 687 47.16 -30.93 12.11
N ALA A 688 46.58 -31.60 11.11
CA ALA A 688 45.85 -32.86 11.29
C ALA A 688 46.77 -33.95 11.88
N ALA A 689 48.02 -34.06 11.38
CA ALA A 689 49.01 -34.98 11.95
C ALA A 689 49.33 -34.69 13.43
N GLN A 690 49.52 -33.41 13.79
CA GLN A 690 49.76 -33.01 15.18
C GLN A 690 48.55 -33.30 16.08
N MET A 691 47.33 -33.01 15.61
CA MET A 691 46.09 -33.29 16.34
C MET A 691 45.86 -34.80 16.53
N ARG A 692 46.17 -35.63 15.52
CA ARG A 692 46.14 -37.11 15.65
C ARG A 692 47.01 -37.61 16.81
N THR A 693 48.23 -37.08 16.93
CA THR A 693 49.14 -37.45 18.03
C THR A 693 48.59 -37.02 19.39
N ARG A 694 48.02 -35.81 19.50
CA ARG A 694 47.43 -35.31 20.75
C ARG A 694 46.21 -36.12 21.16
N ILE A 695 45.35 -36.51 20.21
CA ILE A 695 44.14 -37.29 20.48
C ILE A 695 44.46 -38.69 21.01
N GLY A 696 45.56 -39.32 20.55
CA GLY A 696 46.01 -40.61 21.09
C GLY A 696 46.28 -40.60 22.61
N GLY A 697 46.61 -39.43 23.17
CA GLY A 697 46.85 -39.21 24.60
C GLY A 697 45.59 -39.04 25.45
N ILE A 698 44.40 -38.99 24.85
CA ILE A 698 43.15 -38.75 25.58
C ILE A 698 42.74 -40.00 26.40
N PRO A 699 42.21 -39.83 27.63
CA PRO A 699 41.82 -40.95 28.49
C PRO A 699 40.71 -41.83 27.90
N ASN A 700 39.75 -41.23 27.19
CA ASN A 700 38.63 -41.93 26.58
C ASN A 700 39.07 -42.67 25.30
N LYS A 701 39.52 -43.93 25.45
CA LYS A 701 40.02 -44.74 24.33
C LYS A 701 38.94 -45.11 23.32
N GLU A 702 37.68 -45.22 23.73
CA GLU A 702 36.57 -45.49 22.80
C GLU A 702 36.36 -44.33 21.82
N LEU A 703 36.38 -43.09 22.32
CA LEU A 703 36.28 -41.89 21.48
C LEU A 703 37.45 -41.80 20.48
N VAL A 704 38.67 -42.13 20.91
CA VAL A 704 39.85 -42.14 20.03
C VAL A 704 39.67 -43.14 18.88
N VAL A 705 39.15 -44.34 19.17
CA VAL A 705 38.85 -45.34 18.13
C VAL A 705 37.78 -44.82 17.18
N LYS A 706 36.68 -44.27 17.70
CA LYS A 706 35.60 -43.70 16.89
C LYS A 706 36.09 -42.58 15.96
N LEU A 707 37.02 -41.72 16.40
CA LEU A 707 37.60 -40.64 15.59
C LEU A 707 38.57 -41.15 14.51
N LEU A 708 39.48 -42.06 14.86
CA LEU A 708 40.54 -42.50 13.94
C LEU A 708 40.04 -43.55 12.92
N GLN A 709 39.03 -44.34 13.29
CA GLN A 709 38.46 -45.40 12.45
C GLN A 709 37.09 -45.05 11.88
N TYR A 710 36.64 -43.79 12.02
CA TYR A 710 35.37 -43.32 11.49
C TYR A 710 35.23 -43.66 10.00
N GLN A 711 34.08 -44.20 9.59
CA GLN A 711 33.75 -44.39 8.18
C GLN A 711 32.64 -43.43 7.79
N CYS A 712 32.81 -42.75 6.65
CA CYS A 712 31.78 -41.84 6.16
C CYS A 712 30.50 -42.65 5.84
N PRO A 713 29.32 -42.25 6.34
CA PRO A 713 28.06 -42.90 6.01
C PRO A 713 27.83 -42.88 4.48
N ARG A 714 27.66 -44.06 3.86
CA ARG A 714 27.59 -44.22 2.39
C ARG A 714 26.47 -43.42 1.72
N ASP A 715 25.45 -43.02 2.45
CA ASP A 715 24.30 -42.24 1.93
C ASP A 715 24.59 -40.75 1.72
N THR A 716 25.81 -40.27 2.01
CA THR A 716 26.22 -38.87 1.80
C THR A 716 26.92 -38.62 0.46
N LEU A 717 27.20 -39.67 -0.33
CA LEU A 717 27.95 -39.58 -1.59
C LEU A 717 27.07 -39.63 -2.86
N SER A 718 25.74 -39.59 -2.73
CA SER A 718 24.83 -39.59 -3.88
C SER A 718 23.64 -38.65 -3.70
N SER A 719 23.85 -37.37 -4.01
CA SER A 719 22.80 -36.48 -4.53
C SER A 719 23.42 -35.32 -5.28
#